data_AF-A0AAJ6HD07-F1
#
_entry.id   AF-A0AAJ6HD07-F1
#
_cell.length_a   1.000
_cell.length_b   1.000
_cell.length_c   1.000
_cell.angle_alpha   90.00
_cell.angle_beta   90.00
_cell.angle_gamma   90.00
#
_symmetry.space_group_name_H-M   'P 1'
#
loop_
_entity.id
_entity.type
_entity.pdbx_description
1 polymer ?
#
loop_
_entity_poly.entity_id
_entity_poly.type
_entity_poly.pdbx_seq_one_letter_code
_entity_poly.pdbx_strand_id
1 'polypeptide(L)'
;MKPHREIPEKLSFLKTLKKSSSEGYRKAPWLLNDFSQNIWHVSFEYKEPKHLNWCVELYDGSVLTEPKNERLLTSFKYFVVIATSNHGNYDAHTNGLKTQVRSYGIALKIIDHLLLNAEAYGLLKTGLAGLSDQNLKGLLNQFAQSSSSVESVYEWPERLASFLVKLRSDTSDSAINQLLASFPHLSMVTEQQIELSPLPIPMDEVPAIRASLILNGYATSWPPEAKASFVNMPKISHHILSSTVKAKDVRKPIYPILDIDNDDFYRTEYEAMRVSTTEGSKMTDSIFLAYRKVLYSMGTLHKLGADAPSPKSLQAVQKFVAHDSKVGGSFRTAPSEVVLSSVKKAIEFHYKYGSDIVLLMSRLLKKCQSENVTLNKITDKDVMSLCPESLMALGVKKLGITALNVGSPYGPVSANRKGSRTNYYKKLRANVGFLELFGVYVGCVQIVTGAMTARRLGELTDLPAKGSLDKSRQWLKFWLRKSSRGMMGRRKSIMRPIEPVAAEMIGNLEAYHQTLLETGFTDEDLPLFSSPTLTAKGTISSGVSVYLRNLDLFCDYFETALCDGKRYYLRQHQLRRFFAMLFFHCAQDGDESTIRWMLGHVDLEHLWHYINENIDGTILAGAKAQHLAQQIYTKGEEGYTDLMDLINETYGTQNYVKGDAAKLEERIEQLVNNGLVDAVPEFILQPGGTKLRIVTTVRRNIHEQD
;
A
#
# COMPACT_ATOMS: atom_id res chain seq x y z
N MET A 1 -53.78 15.29 -5.80
CA MET A 1 -52.98 14.04 -5.70
C MET A 1 -52.28 13.83 -7.03
N LYS A 2 -50.94 13.85 -7.09
CA LYS A 2 -50.20 13.47 -8.31
C LYS A 2 -50.17 11.94 -8.40
N PRO A 3 -50.39 11.34 -9.58
CA PRO A 3 -50.42 9.88 -9.73
C PRO A 3 -49.04 9.29 -9.45
N HIS A 4 -49.02 8.17 -8.73
CA HIS A 4 -47.82 7.36 -8.50
C HIS A 4 -47.22 6.96 -9.85
N ARG A 5 -46.09 7.56 -10.23
CA ARG A 5 -45.29 7.08 -11.37
C ARG A 5 -44.74 5.70 -11.03
N GLU A 6 -45.18 4.68 -11.74
CA GLU A 6 -44.57 3.36 -11.68
C GLU A 6 -43.13 3.43 -12.23
N ILE A 7 -42.20 2.83 -11.49
CA ILE A 7 -40.79 2.78 -11.87
C ILE A 7 -40.66 1.74 -12.99
N PRO A 8 -40.08 2.10 -14.16
CA PRO A 8 -39.85 1.17 -15.27
C PRO A 8 -39.10 -0.09 -14.82
N GLU A 9 -39.38 -1.23 -15.46
CA GLU A 9 -38.80 -2.53 -15.09
C GLU A 9 -37.26 -2.55 -15.08
N LYS A 10 -36.62 -1.82 -16.00
CA LYS A 10 -35.15 -1.61 -16.03
C LYS A 10 -34.59 -0.85 -14.81
N LEU A 11 -35.45 -0.17 -14.06
CA LEU A 11 -35.13 0.57 -12.84
C LEU A 11 -35.76 -0.09 -11.60
N SER A 12 -36.27 -1.33 -11.71
CA SER A 12 -36.88 -2.08 -10.61
C SER A 12 -35.94 -2.28 -9.42
N PHE A 13 -34.62 -2.30 -9.63
CA PHE A 13 -33.61 -2.31 -8.55
C PHE A 13 -33.66 -1.07 -7.64
N LEU A 14 -34.33 0.02 -8.05
CA LEU A 14 -34.58 1.16 -7.17
C LEU A 14 -35.64 0.85 -6.10
N LYS A 15 -36.48 -0.18 -6.30
CA LYS A 15 -37.46 -0.64 -5.30
C LYS A 15 -36.77 -1.29 -4.10
N THR A 16 -35.64 -2.00 -4.30
CA THR A 16 -34.84 -2.56 -3.20
C THR A 16 -34.06 -1.52 -2.40
N LEU A 17 -33.93 -0.27 -2.90
CA LEU A 17 -33.35 0.85 -2.16
C LEU A 17 -34.33 1.51 -1.18
N LYS A 18 -35.62 1.14 -1.20
CA LYS A 18 -36.67 1.71 -0.35
C LYS A 18 -37.22 0.69 0.65
N LYS A 19 -36.44 0.37 1.69
CA LYS A 19 -36.91 0.12 3.08
C LYS A 19 -35.75 -0.35 3.96
N SER A 20 -35.54 0.33 5.07
CA SER A 20 -34.69 -0.10 6.18
C SER A 20 -35.46 -1.13 7.03
N SER A 21 -35.49 -2.39 6.63
CA SER A 21 -35.89 -3.47 7.53
C SER A 21 -34.65 -4.09 8.18
N SER A 22 -34.81 -4.65 9.38
CA SER A 22 -33.78 -5.47 10.05
C SER A 22 -33.23 -6.60 9.16
N GLU A 23 -34.05 -7.05 8.21
CA GLU A 23 -33.72 -8.01 7.17
C GLU A 23 -32.60 -7.55 6.22
N GLY A 24 -32.49 -6.25 5.94
CA GLY A 24 -31.44 -5.69 5.08
C GLY A 24 -30.05 -5.85 5.67
N TYR A 25 -29.92 -5.72 7.00
CA TYR A 25 -28.66 -5.87 7.73
C TYR A 25 -28.32 -7.32 8.08
N ARG A 26 -29.13 -8.29 7.65
CA ARG A 26 -28.81 -9.73 7.65
C ARG A 26 -28.24 -10.21 6.32
N LYS A 27 -28.15 -9.34 5.31
CA LYS A 27 -27.62 -9.68 3.98
C LYS A 27 -26.46 -8.77 3.64
N ALA A 28 -25.43 -9.34 3.02
CA ALA A 28 -24.33 -8.59 2.44
C ALA A 28 -23.84 -9.30 1.18
N PRO A 29 -23.37 -8.58 0.13
CA PRO A 29 -22.89 -9.22 -1.10
C PRO A 29 -21.72 -10.19 -0.91
N TRP A 30 -20.98 -10.03 0.19
CA TRP A 30 -19.82 -10.86 0.53
C TRP A 30 -20.15 -12.03 1.47
N LEU A 31 -21.36 -12.10 2.03
CA LEU A 31 -21.81 -13.15 2.94
C LEU A 31 -22.58 -14.22 2.14
N LEU A 32 -21.99 -15.40 1.98
CA LEU A 32 -22.46 -16.44 1.06
C LEU A 32 -23.46 -17.41 1.68
N ASN A 33 -23.60 -17.42 3.01
CA ASN A 33 -24.51 -18.28 3.74
C ASN A 33 -25.38 -17.47 4.70
N ASP A 34 -26.30 -18.16 5.39
CA ASP A 34 -27.27 -17.50 6.25
C ASP A 34 -26.60 -16.81 7.46
N PHE A 35 -27.07 -15.60 7.77
CA PHE A 35 -26.57 -14.76 8.87
C PHE A 35 -26.58 -15.46 10.23
N SER A 36 -27.58 -16.32 10.48
CA SER A 36 -27.72 -17.05 11.74
C SER A 36 -26.62 -18.09 11.96
N GLN A 37 -25.96 -18.57 10.90
CA GLN A 37 -24.93 -19.61 10.99
C GLN A 37 -23.75 -19.19 11.87
N ASN A 38 -23.20 -20.14 12.63
CA ASN A 38 -22.05 -19.89 13.51
C ASN A 38 -20.73 -19.80 12.74
N ILE A 39 -20.67 -20.37 11.54
CA ILE A 39 -19.54 -20.23 10.63
C ILE A 39 -20.04 -19.49 9.40
N TRP A 40 -19.48 -18.31 9.14
CA TRP A 40 -19.81 -17.53 7.96
C TRP A 40 -18.86 -17.87 6.81
N HIS A 41 -19.44 -18.05 5.63
CA HIS A 41 -18.72 -18.19 4.37
C HIS A 41 -18.63 -16.82 3.72
N VAL A 42 -17.42 -16.28 3.60
CA VAL A 42 -17.20 -14.91 3.14
C VAL A 42 -16.34 -14.88 1.87
N SER A 43 -16.77 -14.12 0.87
CA SER A 43 -15.96 -13.87 -0.33
C SER A 43 -16.01 -12.40 -0.74
N PHE A 44 -14.82 -11.82 -0.89
CA PHE A 44 -14.63 -10.49 -1.46
C PHE A 44 -13.92 -10.62 -2.81
N GLU A 45 -14.39 -11.54 -3.67
CA GLU A 45 -13.72 -11.98 -4.92
C GLU A 45 -12.43 -12.75 -4.64
N TYR A 46 -12.43 -13.56 -3.59
CA TYR A 46 -11.32 -14.49 -3.33
C TYR A 46 -11.41 -15.67 -4.31
N LYS A 47 -10.27 -16.29 -4.63
CA LYS A 47 -10.24 -17.55 -5.39
C LYS A 47 -11.06 -18.64 -4.68
N GLU A 48 -10.90 -18.71 -3.37
CA GLU A 48 -11.68 -19.59 -2.49
C GLU A 48 -12.34 -18.74 -1.39
N PRO A 49 -13.64 -18.97 -1.09
CA PRO A 49 -14.29 -18.36 0.05
C PRO A 49 -13.51 -18.63 1.34
N LYS A 50 -13.49 -17.65 2.23
CA LYS A 50 -12.90 -17.78 3.57
C LYS A 50 -13.98 -18.08 4.59
N HIS A 51 -13.56 -18.60 5.73
CA HIS A 51 -14.45 -18.87 6.86
C HIS A 51 -14.20 -17.87 7.99
N LEU A 52 -15.27 -17.38 8.61
CA LEU A 52 -15.22 -16.66 9.88
C LEU A 52 -16.00 -17.50 10.91
N ASN A 53 -15.30 -17.98 11.94
CA ASN A 53 -15.87 -18.84 12.95
C ASN A 53 -16.21 -18.03 14.21
N TRP A 54 -17.50 -17.98 14.56
CA TRP A 54 -17.99 -17.31 15.78
C TRP A 54 -17.89 -18.17 17.04
N CYS A 55 -17.57 -19.47 16.91
CA CYS A 55 -17.36 -20.36 18.06
C CYS A 55 -16.01 -20.05 18.73
N VAL A 56 -15.98 -18.99 19.55
CA VAL A 56 -14.81 -18.56 20.32
C VAL A 56 -15.11 -18.69 21.82
N GLU A 57 -14.12 -19.16 22.58
CA GLU A 57 -14.19 -19.28 24.03
C GLU A 57 -13.99 -17.90 24.69
N LEU A 58 -14.80 -17.64 25.71
CA LEU A 58 -14.82 -16.42 26.50
C LEU A 58 -14.17 -16.66 27.87
N TYR A 59 -13.86 -15.58 28.60
CA TYR A 59 -13.12 -15.67 29.86
C TYR A 59 -13.87 -16.43 30.98
N ASP A 60 -15.19 -16.59 30.87
CA ASP A 60 -16.01 -17.36 31.81
C ASP A 60 -16.10 -18.87 31.43
N GLY A 61 -15.33 -19.30 30.43
CA GLY A 61 -15.31 -20.67 29.90
C GLY A 61 -16.45 -20.99 28.93
N SER A 62 -17.34 -20.03 28.64
CA SER A 62 -18.42 -20.25 27.67
C SER A 62 -18.01 -19.93 26.24
N VAL A 63 -18.78 -20.47 25.28
CA VAL A 63 -18.60 -20.14 23.87
C VAL A 63 -19.53 -18.99 23.47
N LEU A 64 -19.04 -18.05 22.66
CA LEU A 64 -19.82 -16.89 22.17
C LEU A 64 -21.12 -17.29 21.43
N THR A 65 -21.18 -18.51 20.88
CA THR A 65 -22.36 -19.07 20.20
C THR A 65 -23.35 -19.77 21.12
N GLU A 66 -23.11 -19.81 22.42
CA GLU A 66 -24.08 -20.34 23.38
C GLU A 66 -25.29 -19.40 23.54
N PRO A 67 -26.49 -19.93 23.85
CA PRO A 67 -27.71 -19.13 23.99
C PRO A 67 -27.59 -17.95 24.97
N LYS A 68 -26.85 -18.13 26.07
CA LYS A 68 -26.63 -17.05 27.06
C LYS A 68 -25.90 -15.82 26.48
N ASN A 69 -25.16 -16.01 25.39
CA ASN A 69 -24.37 -14.98 24.72
C ASN A 69 -25.04 -14.45 23.44
N GLU A 70 -26.26 -14.90 23.11
CA GLU A 70 -26.95 -14.60 21.84
C GLU A 70 -27.10 -13.10 21.58
N ARG A 71 -27.38 -12.32 22.63
CA ARG A 71 -27.52 -10.85 22.57
C ARG A 71 -26.23 -10.17 22.10
N LEU A 72 -25.08 -10.59 22.65
CA LEU A 72 -23.77 -10.06 22.28
C LEU A 72 -23.36 -10.53 20.88
N LEU A 73 -23.52 -11.83 20.58
CA LEU A 73 -23.20 -12.39 19.26
C LEU A 73 -23.99 -11.70 18.14
N THR A 74 -25.30 -11.51 18.33
CA THR A 74 -26.17 -10.86 17.36
C THR A 74 -25.71 -9.43 17.08
N SER A 75 -25.31 -8.70 18.14
CA SER A 75 -24.81 -7.33 18.02
C SER A 75 -23.48 -7.27 17.25
N PHE A 76 -22.55 -8.20 17.51
CA PHE A 76 -21.32 -8.31 16.72
C PHE A 76 -21.57 -8.65 15.25
N LYS A 77 -22.45 -9.61 14.97
CA LYS A 77 -22.79 -10.00 13.59
C LYS A 77 -23.38 -8.82 12.81
N TYR A 78 -24.36 -8.11 13.39
CA TYR A 78 -24.91 -6.91 12.74
C TYR A 78 -23.86 -5.82 12.57
N PHE A 79 -22.98 -5.60 13.56
CA PHE A 79 -21.93 -4.60 13.48
C PHE A 79 -21.03 -4.82 12.26
N VAL A 80 -20.62 -6.06 11.97
CA VAL A 80 -19.80 -6.38 10.79
C VAL A 80 -20.53 -6.03 9.49
N VAL A 81 -21.82 -6.36 9.35
CA VAL A 81 -22.60 -6.03 8.16
C VAL A 81 -22.74 -4.51 8.01
N ILE A 82 -23.14 -3.82 9.08
CA ILE A 82 -23.29 -2.36 9.13
C ILE A 82 -21.99 -1.66 8.72
N ALA A 83 -20.84 -2.08 9.24
CA ALA A 83 -19.55 -1.47 8.94
C ALA A 83 -19.20 -1.51 7.43
N THR A 84 -19.70 -2.51 6.71
CA THR A 84 -19.46 -2.66 5.27
C THR A 84 -20.51 -1.99 4.38
N SER A 85 -21.61 -1.49 4.97
CA SER A 85 -22.66 -0.73 4.28
C SER A 85 -22.24 0.72 4.02
N ASN A 86 -22.92 1.41 3.09
CA ASN A 86 -22.69 2.84 2.93
C ASN A 86 -23.47 3.65 3.97
N HIS A 87 -22.79 4.54 4.67
CA HIS A 87 -23.45 5.54 5.50
C HIS A 87 -23.86 6.74 4.63
N GLY A 88 -25.16 6.79 4.33
CA GLY A 88 -25.90 7.79 3.55
C GLY A 88 -27.34 7.31 3.44
N ASN A 89 -28.27 8.12 2.90
CA ASN A 89 -29.73 7.84 2.85
C ASN A 89 -30.17 6.50 2.17
N TYR A 90 -29.22 5.65 1.79
CA TYR A 90 -29.46 4.33 1.21
C TYR A 90 -28.65 3.29 1.99
N ASP A 91 -29.35 2.40 2.68
CA ASP A 91 -28.81 1.20 3.35
C ASP A 91 -28.34 0.16 2.32
N ALA A 92 -27.37 0.52 1.47
CA ALA A 92 -26.94 -0.28 0.33
C ALA A 92 -25.42 -0.40 0.23
N HIS A 93 -24.93 -1.58 -0.12
CA HIS A 93 -23.52 -1.88 -0.36
C HIS A 93 -23.07 -1.43 -1.76
N THR A 94 -22.98 -0.11 -2.00
CA THR A 94 -22.64 0.43 -3.34
C THR A 94 -21.14 0.67 -3.59
N ASN A 95 -20.31 0.45 -2.56
CA ASN A 95 -18.85 0.42 -2.72
C ASN A 95 -18.41 -0.93 -3.30
N GLY A 96 -17.31 -0.94 -4.07
CA GLY A 96 -16.72 -2.21 -4.53
C GLY A 96 -16.26 -3.10 -3.37
N LEU A 97 -16.27 -4.42 -3.57
CA LEU A 97 -15.92 -5.41 -2.54
C LEU A 97 -14.54 -5.17 -1.91
N LYS A 98 -13.55 -4.72 -2.72
CA LYS A 98 -12.22 -4.33 -2.22
C LYS A 98 -12.22 -3.15 -1.24
N THR A 99 -13.23 -2.29 -1.27
CA THR A 99 -13.38 -1.22 -0.26
C THR A 99 -14.10 -1.75 0.97
N GLN A 100 -15.11 -2.60 0.78
CA GLN A 100 -15.86 -3.22 1.87
C GLN A 100 -14.98 -4.10 2.75
N VAL A 101 -14.03 -4.84 2.17
CA VAL A 101 -13.09 -5.71 2.92
C VAL A 101 -12.24 -4.92 3.94
N ARG A 102 -11.95 -3.65 3.67
CA ARG A 102 -11.22 -2.78 4.61
C ARG A 102 -12.07 -2.51 5.85
N SER A 103 -13.33 -2.10 5.68
CA SER A 103 -14.24 -1.88 6.80
C SER A 103 -14.55 -3.17 7.56
N TYR A 104 -14.74 -4.28 6.83
CA TYR A 104 -14.89 -5.61 7.41
C TYR A 104 -13.70 -5.96 8.32
N GLY A 105 -12.48 -5.79 7.84
CA GLY A 105 -11.26 -6.06 8.62
C GLY A 105 -11.11 -5.14 9.84
N ILE A 106 -11.52 -3.87 9.75
CA ILE A 106 -11.54 -2.95 10.90
C ILE A 106 -12.58 -3.37 11.93
N ALA A 107 -13.79 -3.75 11.51
CA ALA A 107 -14.84 -4.21 12.41
C ALA A 107 -14.39 -5.45 13.19
N LEU A 108 -13.78 -6.44 12.52
CA LEU A 108 -13.24 -7.62 13.18
C LEU A 108 -12.12 -7.30 14.18
N LYS A 109 -11.24 -6.33 13.88
CA LYS A 109 -10.21 -5.87 14.82
C LYS A 109 -10.79 -5.26 16.08
N ILE A 110 -11.85 -4.45 15.94
CA ILE A 110 -12.57 -3.89 17.08
C ILE A 110 -13.21 -5.02 17.91
N ILE A 111 -13.87 -5.97 17.25
CA ILE A 111 -14.49 -7.13 17.93
C ILE A 111 -13.42 -7.96 18.65
N ASP A 112 -12.33 -8.32 17.99
CA ASP A 112 -11.23 -9.09 18.59
C ASP A 112 -10.65 -8.37 19.81
N HIS A 113 -10.45 -7.06 19.74
CA HIS A 113 -9.96 -6.28 20.87
C HIS A 113 -10.95 -6.25 22.04
N LEU A 114 -12.25 -6.11 21.75
CA LEU A 114 -13.32 -6.21 22.75
C LEU A 114 -13.33 -7.61 23.39
N LEU A 115 -13.18 -8.68 22.61
CA LEU A 115 -13.14 -10.06 23.10
C LEU A 115 -11.90 -10.34 23.96
N LEU A 116 -10.73 -9.86 23.55
CA LEU A 116 -9.47 -9.99 24.32
C LEU A 116 -9.54 -9.31 25.69
N ASN A 117 -10.37 -8.27 25.81
CA ASN A 117 -10.53 -7.48 27.03
C ASN A 117 -11.97 -7.59 27.58
N ALA A 118 -12.67 -8.70 27.29
CA ALA A 118 -14.09 -8.84 27.56
C ALA A 118 -14.45 -8.74 29.05
N GLU A 119 -13.56 -9.22 29.93
CA GLU A 119 -13.71 -9.10 31.38
C GLU A 119 -13.62 -7.64 31.84
N ALA A 120 -12.57 -6.92 31.42
CA ALA A 120 -12.34 -5.52 31.76
C ALA A 120 -13.48 -4.60 31.27
N TYR A 121 -14.09 -4.93 30.12
CA TYR A 121 -15.24 -4.20 29.59
C TYR A 121 -16.59 -4.69 30.12
N GLY A 122 -16.64 -5.74 30.93
CA GLY A 122 -17.89 -6.31 31.44
C GLY A 122 -18.83 -6.81 30.35
N LEU A 123 -18.32 -7.24 29.19
CA LEU A 123 -19.13 -7.50 28.00
C LEU A 123 -20.20 -8.56 28.19
N LEU A 124 -19.93 -9.60 29.00
CA LEU A 124 -20.92 -10.65 29.27
C LEU A 124 -22.07 -10.17 30.15
N LYS A 125 -21.86 -9.11 30.94
CA LYS A 125 -22.87 -8.55 31.86
C LYS A 125 -23.71 -7.48 31.17
N THR A 126 -23.06 -6.55 30.48
CA THR A 126 -23.73 -5.34 29.95
C THR A 126 -23.83 -5.30 28.42
N GLY A 127 -23.28 -6.30 27.72
CA GLY A 127 -23.17 -6.28 26.26
C GLY A 127 -22.39 -5.06 25.77
N LEU A 128 -22.69 -4.61 24.54
CA LEU A 128 -22.11 -3.38 23.99
C LEU A 128 -22.70 -2.11 24.60
N ALA A 129 -23.84 -2.20 25.30
CA ALA A 129 -24.51 -1.06 25.92
C ALA A 129 -23.71 -0.47 27.10
N GLY A 130 -22.88 -1.29 27.76
CA GLY A 130 -22.01 -0.84 28.86
C GLY A 130 -20.77 -0.05 28.43
N LEU A 131 -20.47 0.03 27.13
CA LEU A 131 -19.30 0.76 26.65
C LEU A 131 -19.50 2.28 26.78
N SER A 132 -18.72 2.89 27.67
CA SER A 132 -18.72 4.34 27.91
C SER A 132 -17.92 5.11 26.84
N ASP A 133 -18.05 6.43 26.83
CA ASP A 133 -17.25 7.28 25.95
C ASP A 133 -15.74 7.17 26.26
N GLN A 134 -15.38 6.97 27.54
CA GLN A 134 -14.00 6.71 27.96
C GLN A 134 -13.46 5.40 27.38
N ASN A 135 -14.26 4.31 27.41
CA ASN A 135 -13.83 3.04 26.82
C ASN A 135 -13.58 3.17 25.31
N LEU A 136 -14.51 3.81 24.59
CA LEU A 136 -14.41 3.95 23.14
C LEU A 136 -13.25 4.89 22.71
N LYS A 137 -13.05 6.00 23.43
CA LYS A 137 -11.90 6.90 23.21
C LYS A 137 -10.58 6.21 23.55
N GLY A 138 -10.54 5.45 24.64
CA GLY A 138 -9.37 4.66 25.05
C GLY A 138 -8.95 3.66 23.98
N LEU A 139 -9.92 2.91 23.43
CA LEU A 139 -9.69 1.96 22.33
C LEU A 139 -9.12 2.64 21.09
N LEU A 140 -9.70 3.78 20.67
CA LEU A 140 -9.15 4.55 19.55
C LEU A 140 -7.76 5.10 19.84
N ASN A 141 -7.51 5.58 21.05
CA ASN A 141 -6.20 6.10 21.46
C ASN A 141 -5.12 5.00 21.45
N GLN A 142 -5.46 3.81 21.95
CA GLN A 142 -4.57 2.64 21.90
C GLN A 142 -4.27 2.25 20.46
N PHE A 143 -5.30 2.10 19.62
CA PHE A 143 -5.13 1.70 18.22
C PHE A 143 -4.23 2.67 17.47
N ALA A 144 -4.27 3.94 17.83
CA ALA A 144 -3.55 4.99 17.18
C ALA A 144 -2.05 5.03 17.55
N GLN A 145 -1.62 4.36 18.63
CA GLN A 145 -0.22 4.28 19.07
C GLN A 145 0.71 3.55 18.08
N SER A 146 0.17 2.64 17.26
CA SER A 146 0.93 1.99 16.19
C SER A 146 0.12 1.84 14.90
N SER A 147 0.80 1.98 13.77
CA SER A 147 0.35 1.69 12.42
C SER A 147 0.18 0.18 12.19
N SER A 148 0.90 -0.64 12.96
CA SER A 148 0.74 -2.09 13.00
C SER A 148 -0.41 -2.45 13.94
N SER A 149 -1.51 -2.96 13.39
CA SER A 149 -2.60 -3.46 14.26
C SER A 149 -2.18 -4.67 15.08
N VAL A 150 -1.12 -5.37 14.69
CA VAL A 150 -0.58 -6.49 15.48
C VAL A 150 0.01 -5.96 16.79
N GLU A 151 0.66 -4.79 16.75
CA GLU A 151 1.15 -4.10 17.94
C GLU A 151 0.01 -3.39 18.68
N SER A 152 -0.70 -2.46 18.03
CA SER A 152 -1.63 -1.58 18.75
C SER A 152 -2.96 -2.22 19.14
N VAL A 153 -3.55 -3.08 18.30
CA VAL A 153 -4.87 -3.67 18.57
C VAL A 153 -4.75 -4.93 19.43
N TYR A 154 -3.74 -5.75 19.15
CA TYR A 154 -3.59 -7.07 19.73
C TYR A 154 -2.50 -7.17 20.79
N GLU A 155 -1.63 -6.16 20.91
CA GLU A 155 -0.51 -6.14 21.90
C GLU A 155 0.34 -7.42 21.77
N TRP A 156 0.59 -7.79 20.51
CA TRP A 156 1.20 -9.07 20.18
C TRP A 156 2.64 -9.23 20.70
N PRO A 157 3.54 -8.23 20.61
CA PRO A 157 4.89 -8.37 21.17
C PRO A 157 4.89 -8.72 22.66
N GLU A 158 4.04 -8.07 23.45
CA GLU A 158 3.92 -8.25 24.91
C GLU A 158 3.32 -9.62 25.24
N ARG A 159 2.26 -10.02 24.53
CA ARG A 159 1.64 -11.35 24.69
C ARG A 159 2.58 -12.48 24.25
N LEU A 160 3.32 -12.27 23.16
CA LEU A 160 4.32 -13.23 22.68
C LEU A 160 5.47 -13.34 23.67
N ALA A 161 6.03 -12.24 24.16
CA ALA A 161 7.09 -12.26 25.17
C ALA A 161 6.64 -12.99 26.45
N SER A 162 5.45 -12.68 26.95
CA SER A 162 4.87 -13.34 28.13
C SER A 162 4.73 -14.85 27.91
N PHE A 163 4.27 -15.26 26.72
CA PHE A 163 4.21 -16.67 26.34
C PHE A 163 5.58 -17.33 26.26
N LEU A 164 6.57 -16.67 25.66
CA LEU A 164 7.93 -17.23 25.49
C LEU A 164 8.65 -17.41 26.83
N VAL A 165 8.55 -16.42 27.72
CA VAL A 165 9.13 -16.49 29.07
C VAL A 165 8.49 -17.62 29.86
N LYS A 166 7.15 -17.75 29.80
CA LYS A 166 6.43 -18.85 30.43
C LYS A 166 6.82 -20.21 29.82
N LEU A 167 6.92 -20.31 28.50
CA LEU A 167 7.32 -21.55 27.83
C LEU A 167 8.72 -21.98 28.26
N ARG A 168 9.66 -21.03 28.38
CA ARG A 168 11.00 -21.30 28.89
C ARG A 168 10.95 -21.75 30.34
N SER A 169 10.17 -21.11 31.21
CA SER A 169 10.10 -21.51 32.64
C SER A 169 9.51 -22.90 32.83
N ASP A 170 8.58 -23.29 31.95
CA ASP A 170 7.91 -24.59 32.00
C ASP A 170 8.76 -25.71 31.36
N THR A 171 9.88 -25.37 30.71
CA THR A 171 10.76 -26.32 30.02
C THR A 171 11.98 -26.68 30.87
N SER A 172 12.36 -27.96 30.92
CA SER A 172 13.50 -28.46 31.69
C SER A 172 14.85 -27.90 31.22
N ASP A 173 15.61 -27.27 32.13
CA ASP A 173 16.96 -26.76 31.87
C ASP A 173 17.92 -27.86 31.38
N SER A 174 17.77 -29.10 31.87
CA SER A 174 18.58 -30.24 31.42
C SER A 174 18.34 -30.54 29.94
N ALA A 175 17.09 -30.48 29.48
CA ALA A 175 16.75 -30.76 28.08
C ALA A 175 17.20 -29.60 27.17
N ILE A 176 17.06 -28.35 27.64
CA ILE A 176 17.55 -27.15 26.94
C ILE A 176 19.06 -27.26 26.70
N ASN A 177 19.84 -27.54 27.76
CA ASN A 177 21.29 -27.62 27.66
C ASN A 177 21.76 -28.75 26.74
N GLN A 178 21.08 -29.90 26.75
CA GLN A 178 21.37 -31.00 25.81
C GLN A 178 21.13 -30.62 24.35
N LEU A 179 20.04 -29.89 24.07
CA LEU A 179 19.74 -29.45 22.71
C LEU A 179 20.74 -28.40 22.22
N LEU A 180 21.08 -27.42 23.06
CA LEU A 180 22.06 -26.39 22.72
C LEU A 180 23.45 -26.97 22.49
N ALA A 181 23.85 -27.98 23.27
CA ALA A 181 25.11 -28.71 23.03
C ALA A 181 25.11 -29.46 21.70
N SER A 182 23.97 -30.00 21.29
CA SER A 182 23.80 -30.72 20.03
C SER A 182 23.73 -29.78 18.82
N PHE A 183 23.25 -28.55 19.02
CA PHE A 183 23.05 -27.54 17.98
C PHE A 183 23.59 -26.16 18.41
N PRO A 184 24.92 -25.95 18.40
CA PRO A 184 25.54 -24.73 18.94
C PRO A 184 25.12 -23.43 18.24
N HIS A 185 24.66 -23.49 16.98
CA HIS A 185 24.19 -22.31 16.25
C HIS A 185 22.96 -21.66 16.89
N LEU A 186 22.16 -22.41 17.65
CA LEU A 186 21.00 -21.87 18.38
C LEU A 186 21.42 -20.86 19.45
N SER A 187 22.63 -21.02 20.00
CA SER A 187 23.23 -20.11 20.99
C SER A 187 23.79 -18.82 20.38
N MET A 188 23.92 -18.74 19.06
CA MET A 188 24.41 -17.54 18.39
C MET A 188 23.28 -16.51 18.24
N VAL A 189 23.42 -15.37 18.90
CA VAL A 189 22.55 -14.20 18.72
C VAL A 189 23.37 -13.09 18.10
N THR A 190 22.99 -12.62 16.91
CA THR A 190 23.73 -11.57 16.20
C THR A 190 23.17 -10.18 16.55
N GLU A 191 24.01 -9.14 16.46
CA GLU A 191 23.57 -7.74 16.65
C GLU A 191 22.41 -7.38 15.72
N GLN A 192 22.46 -7.85 14.47
CA GLN A 192 21.38 -7.65 13.50
C GLN A 192 20.06 -8.30 13.94
N GLN A 193 20.10 -9.47 14.58
CA GLN A 193 18.88 -10.10 15.12
C GLN A 193 18.28 -9.29 16.27
N ILE A 194 19.13 -8.68 17.09
CA ILE A 194 18.73 -7.81 18.20
C ILE A 194 18.07 -6.53 17.67
N GLU A 195 18.71 -5.84 16.72
CA GLU A 195 18.17 -4.61 16.12
C GLU A 195 16.83 -4.83 15.41
N LEU A 196 16.68 -5.97 14.72
CA LEU A 196 15.48 -6.27 13.91
C LEU A 196 14.33 -6.91 14.71
N SER A 197 14.51 -7.15 16.01
CA SER A 197 13.53 -7.85 16.85
C SER A 197 13.20 -7.08 18.13
N PRO A 198 12.28 -6.11 18.08
CA PRO A 198 11.85 -5.38 19.27
C PRO A 198 10.89 -6.22 20.13
N LEU A 199 11.34 -7.38 20.62
CA LEU A 199 10.60 -8.19 21.60
C LEU A 199 11.08 -7.85 23.02
N PRO A 200 10.17 -7.63 23.98
CA PRO A 200 10.53 -7.37 25.36
C PRO A 200 10.87 -8.68 26.09
N ILE A 201 11.96 -9.33 25.68
CA ILE A 201 12.51 -10.54 26.32
C ILE A 201 13.97 -10.32 26.74
N PRO A 202 14.46 -10.96 27.81
CA PRO A 202 15.88 -10.92 28.17
C PRO A 202 16.77 -11.55 27.09
N MET A 203 17.85 -10.88 26.72
CA MET A 203 18.71 -11.31 25.59
C MET A 203 19.52 -12.56 25.91
N ASP A 204 19.93 -12.72 27.16
CA ASP A 204 20.61 -13.89 27.71
C ASP A 204 19.73 -15.15 27.70
N GLU A 205 18.42 -14.98 27.75
CA GLU A 205 17.45 -16.08 27.72
C GLU A 205 17.09 -16.54 26.28
N VAL A 206 17.51 -15.81 25.24
CA VAL A 206 17.15 -16.12 23.85
C VAL A 206 17.54 -17.54 23.42
N PRO A 207 18.75 -18.07 23.69
CA PRO A 207 19.09 -19.45 23.37
C PRO A 207 18.17 -20.46 24.04
N ALA A 208 17.86 -20.27 25.32
CA ALA A 208 16.97 -21.14 26.07
C ALA A 208 15.53 -21.08 25.54
N ILE A 209 15.06 -19.90 25.14
CA ILE A 209 13.75 -19.70 24.49
C ILE A 209 13.68 -20.43 23.15
N ARG A 210 14.71 -20.30 22.29
CA ARG A 210 14.78 -21.02 21.00
C ARG A 210 14.71 -22.54 21.22
N ALA A 211 15.48 -23.05 22.18
CA ALA A 211 15.45 -24.46 22.54
C ALA A 211 14.07 -24.89 23.06
N SER A 212 13.43 -24.08 23.91
CA SER A 212 12.10 -24.35 24.47
C SER A 212 11.01 -24.40 23.39
N LEU A 213 11.09 -23.53 22.38
CA LEU A 213 10.19 -23.58 21.22
C LEU A 213 10.30 -24.90 20.45
N ILE A 214 11.53 -25.41 20.28
CA ILE A 214 11.78 -26.69 19.62
C ILE A 214 11.21 -27.85 20.45
N LEU A 215 11.60 -27.93 21.73
CA LEU A 215 11.22 -29.01 22.64
C LEU A 215 9.70 -29.14 22.82
N ASN A 216 8.97 -28.03 22.73
CA ASN A 216 7.52 -28.01 22.86
C ASN A 216 6.77 -28.07 21.51
N GLY A 217 7.47 -28.42 20.41
CA GLY A 217 6.84 -28.65 19.11
C GLY A 217 6.29 -27.38 18.45
N TYR A 218 6.89 -26.22 18.73
CA TYR A 218 6.64 -24.96 18.02
C TYR A 218 7.65 -24.69 16.90
N ALA A 219 8.56 -25.62 16.60
CA ALA A 219 9.37 -25.61 15.39
C ALA A 219 8.72 -26.43 14.28
N THR A 220 8.76 -25.96 13.03
CA THR A 220 8.33 -26.74 11.88
C THR A 220 9.47 -27.57 11.33
N SER A 221 9.24 -28.87 11.09
CA SER A 221 10.20 -29.77 10.42
C SER A 221 11.55 -29.91 11.14
N TRP A 222 11.52 -30.06 12.47
CA TRP A 222 12.71 -30.28 13.31
C TRP A 222 12.90 -31.78 13.67
N PRO A 223 14.12 -32.33 13.68
CA PRO A 223 15.39 -31.70 13.28
C PRO A 223 15.46 -31.45 11.75
N PRO A 224 16.28 -30.48 11.28
CA PRO A 224 16.34 -30.10 9.87
C PRO A 224 17.09 -31.15 9.03
N GLU A 225 16.42 -32.25 8.67
CA GLU A 225 17.04 -33.34 7.90
C GLU A 225 16.97 -33.11 6.37
N ALA A 226 16.14 -32.17 5.91
CA ALA A 226 16.05 -31.79 4.48
C ALA A 226 15.29 -30.47 4.18
N LYS A 227 14.67 -29.83 5.17
CA LYS A 227 13.84 -28.62 5.01
C LYS A 227 14.31 -27.56 6.01
N ALA A 228 14.26 -26.29 5.59
CA ALA A 228 14.48 -25.17 6.48
C ALA A 228 13.50 -25.24 7.66
N SER A 229 14.02 -25.06 8.87
CA SER A 229 13.25 -25.09 10.11
C SER A 229 12.92 -23.68 10.55
N PHE A 230 11.67 -23.43 10.94
CA PHE A 230 11.24 -22.11 11.39
C PHE A 230 10.27 -22.22 12.55
N VAL A 231 10.16 -21.14 13.32
CA VAL A 231 9.18 -21.04 14.40
C VAL A 231 7.77 -21.02 13.79
N ASN A 232 6.91 -21.91 14.25
CA ASN A 232 5.52 -22.05 13.85
C ASN A 232 4.66 -20.95 14.49
N MET A 233 4.86 -19.72 14.01
CA MET A 233 4.14 -18.54 14.48
C MET A 233 2.62 -18.66 14.35
N PRO A 234 2.04 -19.30 13.31
CA PRO A 234 0.61 -19.59 13.27
C PRO A 234 0.12 -20.42 14.45
N LYS A 235 0.83 -21.49 14.83
CA LYS A 235 0.46 -22.34 15.98
C LYS A 235 0.50 -21.56 17.30
N ILE A 236 1.54 -20.74 17.50
CA ILE A 236 1.66 -19.87 18.68
C ILE A 236 0.51 -18.84 18.72
N SER A 237 0.20 -18.22 17.58
CA SER A 237 -0.90 -17.26 17.43
C SER A 237 -2.26 -17.86 17.76
N HIS A 238 -2.53 -19.11 17.37
CA HIS A 238 -3.77 -19.81 17.73
C HIS A 238 -3.88 -20.12 19.22
N HIS A 239 -2.75 -20.36 19.89
CA HIS A 239 -2.71 -20.59 21.33
C HIS A 239 -2.96 -19.29 22.11
N ILE A 240 -2.24 -18.22 21.77
CA ILE A 240 -2.30 -16.94 22.50
C ILE A 240 -3.63 -16.19 22.25
N LEU A 241 -4.17 -16.25 21.03
CA LEU A 241 -5.33 -15.46 20.60
C LEU A 241 -6.56 -16.35 20.34
N SER A 242 -6.72 -17.45 21.08
CA SER A 242 -7.80 -18.44 20.89
C SER A 242 -9.20 -17.82 20.98
N SER A 243 -9.38 -16.84 21.89
CA SER A 243 -10.62 -16.09 22.14
C SER A 243 -10.99 -15.05 21.05
N THR A 244 -10.19 -14.96 19.98
CA THR A 244 -10.43 -14.03 18.86
C THR A 244 -11.11 -14.71 17.69
N VAL A 245 -11.94 -13.96 16.95
CA VAL A 245 -12.61 -14.43 15.74
C VAL A 245 -11.70 -14.34 14.53
N LYS A 246 -10.74 -13.40 14.51
CA LYS A 246 -9.83 -13.22 13.36
C LYS A 246 -8.36 -13.12 13.70
N ALA A 247 -8.00 -12.51 14.82
CA ALA A 247 -6.61 -12.18 15.14
C ALA A 247 -5.67 -13.39 15.08
N LYS A 248 -6.12 -14.57 15.51
CA LYS A 248 -5.34 -15.83 15.45
C LYS A 248 -4.88 -16.24 14.05
N ASP A 249 -5.64 -15.91 13.01
CA ASP A 249 -5.31 -16.20 11.60
C ASP A 249 -4.51 -15.10 10.92
N VAL A 250 -4.37 -13.93 11.56
CA VAL A 250 -3.64 -12.81 10.99
C VAL A 250 -2.15 -13.12 11.00
N ARG A 251 -1.49 -12.97 9.85
CA ARG A 251 -0.03 -13.12 9.74
C ARG A 251 0.68 -12.19 10.73
N LYS A 252 1.56 -12.76 11.55
CA LYS A 252 2.37 -12.03 12.52
C LYS A 252 3.72 -11.61 11.91
N PRO A 253 4.38 -10.56 12.48
CA PRO A 253 5.75 -10.21 12.13
C PRO A 253 6.70 -11.38 12.27
N ILE A 254 7.79 -11.34 11.52
CA ILE A 254 8.92 -12.25 11.69
C ILE A 254 9.81 -11.63 12.77
N TYR A 255 10.31 -12.46 13.68
CA TYR A 255 11.21 -12.05 14.75
C TYR A 255 12.53 -12.78 14.58
N PRO A 256 13.51 -12.18 13.89
CA PRO A 256 14.81 -12.81 13.63
C PRO A 256 15.52 -13.34 14.87
N ILE A 257 15.29 -12.73 16.04
CA ILE A 257 15.83 -13.22 17.32
C ILE A 257 15.32 -14.62 17.69
N LEU A 258 14.20 -15.06 17.13
CA LEU A 258 13.65 -16.41 17.32
C LEU A 258 14.05 -17.37 16.19
N ASP A 259 14.87 -16.96 15.22
CA ASP A 259 15.28 -17.84 14.13
C ASP A 259 16.07 -19.03 14.68
N ILE A 260 15.69 -20.22 14.20
CA ILE A 260 16.28 -21.51 14.59
C ILE A 260 17.10 -22.13 13.45
N ASP A 261 17.17 -21.43 12.30
CA ASP A 261 17.94 -21.81 11.11
C ASP A 261 19.10 -20.83 10.89
N ASN A 262 20.06 -21.20 10.04
CA ASN A 262 21.31 -20.47 9.83
C ASN A 262 21.34 -19.63 8.53
N ASP A 263 20.18 -19.26 7.99
CA ASP A 263 20.09 -18.60 6.67
C ASP A 263 20.03 -17.06 6.74
N ASP A 264 20.96 -16.40 6.04
CA ASP A 264 20.95 -14.95 5.80
C ASP A 264 19.75 -14.54 4.94
N PHE A 265 18.70 -13.99 5.56
CA PHE A 265 17.55 -13.45 4.83
C PHE A 265 17.80 -12.00 4.37
N TYR A 266 18.13 -11.80 3.09
CA TYR A 266 18.20 -10.48 2.47
C TYR A 266 17.28 -10.36 1.26
N ARG A 267 16.70 -9.17 1.04
CA ARG A 267 15.85 -8.86 -0.14
C ARG A 267 16.50 -7.83 -1.07
N THR A 268 17.18 -6.86 -0.48
CA THR A 268 17.91 -5.77 -1.12
C THR A 268 19.38 -5.84 -0.68
N GLU A 269 20.29 -5.20 -1.44
CA GLU A 269 21.71 -5.18 -1.10
C GLU A 269 22.01 -4.30 0.11
N TYR A 270 21.40 -3.12 0.12
CA TYR A 270 21.49 -2.16 1.21
C TYR A 270 20.11 -1.95 1.84
N GLU A 271 20.10 -1.38 3.04
CA GLU A 271 18.88 -0.85 3.62
C GLU A 271 18.34 0.27 2.71
N ALA A 272 17.02 0.39 2.63
CA ALA A 272 16.39 1.41 1.80
C ALA A 272 16.37 2.77 2.50
N MET A 273 16.70 3.82 1.75
CA MET A 273 16.42 5.19 2.15
C MET A 273 14.93 5.33 2.44
N ARG A 274 14.59 5.97 3.55
CA ARG A 274 13.20 6.12 3.97
C ARG A 274 12.43 6.93 2.93
N VAL A 275 11.31 6.37 2.53
CA VAL A 275 10.45 6.95 1.51
C VAL A 275 9.25 7.68 2.12
N SER A 276 8.95 7.45 3.39
CA SER A 276 7.93 8.18 4.17
C SER A 276 8.58 9.25 5.03
N THR A 277 7.91 10.39 5.21
CA THR A 277 8.30 11.48 6.13
C THR A 277 7.86 11.21 7.56
N THR A 278 6.81 10.40 7.76
CA THR A 278 6.38 9.99 9.09
C THR A 278 7.48 9.16 9.75
N GLU A 279 8.10 9.70 10.79
CA GLU A 279 9.00 8.97 11.68
C GLU A 279 8.25 8.05 12.66
N GLY A 280 6.92 8.04 12.59
CA GLY A 280 6.09 7.41 13.60
C GLY A 280 5.88 5.91 13.39
N SER A 281 6.08 5.15 14.46
CA SER A 281 5.35 3.92 14.73
C SER A 281 3.83 4.12 14.64
N LYS A 282 3.32 5.33 14.90
CA LYS A 282 1.89 5.70 15.05
C LYS A 282 1.03 5.57 13.79
N MET A 283 -0.27 5.41 14.01
CA MET A 283 -1.28 5.31 12.95
C MET A 283 -1.50 6.65 12.22
N THR A 284 -1.61 6.61 10.89
CA THR A 284 -1.95 7.81 10.10
C THR A 284 -3.40 8.25 10.29
N ASP A 285 -3.67 9.54 10.13
CA ASP A 285 -5.02 10.11 10.25
C ASP A 285 -6.04 9.45 9.32
N SER A 286 -5.64 9.12 8.08
CA SER A 286 -6.52 8.46 7.12
C SER A 286 -6.98 7.06 7.57
N ILE A 287 -6.14 6.36 8.33
CA ILE A 287 -6.46 5.05 8.90
C ILE A 287 -7.28 5.25 10.17
N PHE A 288 -6.86 6.18 11.04
CA PHE A 288 -7.59 6.53 12.27
C PHE A 288 -9.04 6.93 11.99
N LEU A 289 -9.27 7.81 11.01
CA LEU A 289 -10.61 8.21 10.57
C LEU A 289 -11.46 7.04 10.10
N ALA A 290 -10.84 6.00 9.51
CA ALA A 290 -11.55 4.79 9.12
C ALA A 290 -11.97 3.95 10.34
N TYR A 291 -11.10 3.79 11.35
CA TYR A 291 -11.47 3.15 12.62
C TYR A 291 -12.57 3.91 13.34
N ARG A 292 -12.43 5.24 13.46
CA ARG A 292 -13.45 6.11 14.06
C ARG A 292 -14.79 6.00 13.35
N LYS A 293 -14.79 6.01 12.01
CA LYS A 293 -16.01 5.84 11.20
C LYS A 293 -16.68 4.49 11.45
N VAL A 294 -15.91 3.40 11.44
CA VAL A 294 -16.45 2.05 11.69
C VAL A 294 -16.95 1.94 13.12
N LEU A 295 -16.22 2.43 14.12
CA LEU A 295 -16.67 2.41 15.51
C LEU A 295 -17.98 3.20 15.69
N TYR A 296 -18.07 4.39 15.08
CA TYR A 296 -19.29 5.21 15.08
C TYR A 296 -20.49 4.50 14.44
N SER A 297 -20.28 3.60 13.47
CA SER A 297 -21.37 2.88 12.81
C SER A 297 -22.13 1.93 13.73
N MET A 298 -21.58 1.58 14.92
CA MET A 298 -22.32 0.86 15.95
C MET A 298 -23.64 1.56 16.33
N GLY A 299 -23.76 2.88 16.14
CA GLY A 299 -25.01 3.60 16.40
C GLY A 299 -26.21 3.11 15.58
N THR A 300 -25.98 2.48 14.43
CA THR A 300 -27.06 1.89 13.62
C THR A 300 -27.71 0.68 14.31
N LEU A 301 -27.03 0.03 15.26
CA LEU A 301 -27.57 -1.09 16.04
C LEU A 301 -28.80 -0.68 16.87
N HIS A 302 -28.89 0.59 17.30
CA HIS A 302 -30.09 1.14 17.97
C HIS A 302 -31.35 0.99 17.11
N LYS A 303 -31.23 1.11 15.78
CA LYS A 303 -32.36 0.95 14.84
C LYS A 303 -32.84 -0.51 14.74
N LEU A 304 -32.00 -1.46 15.14
CA LEU A 304 -32.26 -2.89 15.07
C LEU A 304 -32.69 -3.48 16.42
N GLY A 305 -32.76 -2.66 17.48
CA GLY A 305 -32.99 -3.14 18.85
C GLY A 305 -31.85 -4.01 19.40
N ALA A 306 -30.67 -3.95 18.78
CA ALA A 306 -29.48 -4.68 19.23
C ALA A 306 -28.67 -3.84 20.22
N ASP A 307 -27.78 -4.49 20.99
CA ASP A 307 -26.95 -3.78 21.97
C ASP A 307 -25.97 -2.86 21.29
N ALA A 308 -25.92 -1.63 21.80
CA ALA A 308 -25.08 -0.58 21.24
C ALA A 308 -24.66 0.41 22.32
N PRO A 309 -23.47 1.01 22.22
CA PRO A 309 -23.07 2.10 23.11
C PRO A 309 -24.08 3.26 23.03
N SER A 310 -24.23 4.01 24.13
CA SER A 310 -25.22 5.08 24.18
C SER A 310 -24.97 6.15 23.10
N PRO A 311 -26.02 6.80 22.55
CA PRO A 311 -25.85 7.83 21.53
C PRO A 311 -24.90 8.97 21.94
N LYS A 312 -24.93 9.36 23.23
CA LYS A 312 -24.01 10.35 23.82
C LYS A 312 -22.56 9.90 23.69
N SER A 313 -22.26 8.63 23.99
CA SER A 313 -20.91 8.08 23.90
C SER A 313 -20.40 8.02 22.46
N LEU A 314 -21.27 7.61 21.52
CA LEU A 314 -20.93 7.56 20.10
C LEU A 314 -20.69 8.96 19.50
N GLN A 315 -21.48 9.96 19.89
CA GLN A 315 -21.25 11.36 19.47
C GLN A 315 -19.90 11.89 19.97
N ALA A 316 -19.50 11.55 21.19
CA ALA A 316 -18.20 11.94 21.73
C ALA A 316 -17.04 11.32 20.92
N VAL A 317 -17.19 10.08 20.47
CA VAL A 317 -16.21 9.38 19.62
C VAL A 317 -16.10 10.00 18.22
N GLN A 318 -17.22 10.45 17.65
CA GLN A 318 -17.23 11.04 16.30
C GLN A 318 -16.31 12.26 16.19
N LYS A 319 -16.21 13.04 17.27
CA LYS A 319 -15.39 14.26 17.37
C LYS A 319 -13.99 14.00 17.93
N PHE A 320 -13.69 12.78 18.39
CA PHE A 320 -12.42 12.46 19.03
C PHE A 320 -11.26 12.44 18.03
N VAL A 321 -10.10 12.91 18.48
CA VAL A 321 -8.82 12.94 17.78
C VAL A 321 -7.77 12.44 18.77
N ALA A 322 -6.95 11.45 18.37
CA ALA A 322 -5.99 10.79 19.25
C ALA A 322 -4.60 11.47 19.28
N HIS A 323 -4.24 12.24 18.25
CA HIS A 323 -2.98 12.97 18.17
C HIS A 323 -3.12 14.19 17.26
N ASP A 324 -2.21 15.16 17.38
CA ASP A 324 -2.16 16.33 16.51
C ASP A 324 -2.09 15.89 15.04
N SER A 325 -2.96 16.47 14.21
CA SER A 325 -3.24 16.17 12.80
C SER A 325 -2.05 16.35 11.83
N LYS A 326 -0.82 16.42 12.34
CA LYS A 326 0.44 16.47 11.58
C LYS A 326 1.01 15.09 11.28
N VAL A 327 0.41 14.00 11.76
CA VAL A 327 0.76 12.61 11.37
C VAL A 327 0.13 12.26 10.01
N GLY A 328 0.26 13.17 9.06
CA GLY A 328 0.04 12.91 7.65
C GLY A 328 1.28 12.22 7.11
N GLY A 329 1.15 10.99 6.64
CA GLY A 329 2.25 10.30 5.98
C GLY A 329 2.55 10.93 4.63
N SER A 330 3.27 12.05 4.61
CA SER A 330 3.85 12.54 3.37
C SER A 330 4.98 11.58 2.95
N PHE A 331 5.23 11.52 1.65
CA PHE A 331 6.38 10.77 1.14
C PHE A 331 7.57 11.71 1.04
N ARG A 332 8.81 11.21 1.11
CA ARG A 332 10.00 11.99 0.78
C ARG A 332 10.16 12.01 -0.74
N THR A 333 10.40 13.19 -1.31
CA THR A 333 10.80 13.32 -2.72
C THR A 333 12.19 12.71 -2.88
N ALA A 334 12.39 11.89 -3.91
CA ALA A 334 13.74 11.43 -4.25
C ALA A 334 14.52 12.60 -4.89
N PRO A 335 15.82 12.76 -4.64
CA PRO A 335 16.60 13.81 -5.28
C PRO A 335 16.48 13.74 -6.81
N SER A 336 16.25 14.88 -7.47
CA SER A 336 16.03 14.95 -8.92
C SER A 336 17.18 14.34 -9.71
N GLU A 337 18.42 14.53 -9.25
CA GLU A 337 19.61 13.93 -9.85
C GLU A 337 19.55 12.39 -9.85
N VAL A 338 19.09 11.78 -8.76
CA VAL A 338 18.95 10.32 -8.66
C VAL A 338 17.91 9.81 -9.65
N VAL A 339 16.78 10.53 -9.79
CA VAL A 339 15.71 10.16 -10.74
C VAL A 339 16.18 10.34 -12.18
N LEU A 340 16.77 11.49 -12.53
CA LEU A 340 17.26 11.79 -13.87
C LEU A 340 18.38 10.83 -14.31
N SER A 341 19.34 10.55 -13.41
CA SER A 341 20.39 9.55 -13.63
C SER A 341 19.80 8.16 -13.89
N SER A 342 18.76 7.78 -13.14
CA SER A 342 18.06 6.51 -13.33
C SER A 342 17.32 6.45 -14.67
N VAL A 343 16.63 7.53 -15.06
CA VAL A 343 15.98 7.63 -16.37
C VAL A 343 16.99 7.50 -17.51
N LYS A 344 18.12 8.22 -17.43
CA LYS A 344 19.21 8.13 -18.41
C LYS A 344 19.71 6.69 -18.55
N LYS A 345 20.10 6.05 -17.44
CA LYS A 345 20.60 4.66 -17.42
C LYS A 345 19.57 3.68 -18.00
N ALA A 346 18.28 3.86 -17.68
CA ALA A 346 17.20 3.02 -18.18
C ALA A 346 17.03 3.11 -19.71
N ILE A 347 17.10 4.33 -20.26
CA ILE A 347 17.00 4.58 -21.71
C ILE A 347 18.23 4.04 -22.44
N GLU A 348 19.43 4.32 -21.95
CA GLU A 348 20.68 3.80 -22.53
C GLU A 348 20.70 2.27 -22.55
N PHE A 349 20.25 1.64 -21.45
CA PHE A 349 20.16 0.19 -21.36
C PHE A 349 19.12 -0.40 -22.30
N HIS A 350 17.99 0.28 -22.49
CA HIS A 350 16.96 -0.14 -23.45
C HIS A 350 17.49 -0.13 -24.88
N TYR A 351 18.11 0.96 -25.32
CA TYR A 351 18.65 1.04 -26.68
C TYR A 351 19.79 0.05 -26.91
N LYS A 352 20.57 -0.27 -25.89
CA LYS A 352 21.71 -1.18 -26.03
C LYS A 352 21.32 -2.66 -25.97
N TYR A 353 20.37 -3.06 -25.13
CA TYR A 353 20.10 -4.47 -24.83
C TYR A 353 18.61 -4.84 -24.79
N GLY A 354 17.69 -3.88 -24.80
CA GLY A 354 16.27 -4.12 -24.53
C GLY A 354 15.62 -5.11 -25.50
N SER A 355 15.88 -4.97 -26.80
CA SER A 355 15.36 -5.87 -27.82
C SER A 355 15.91 -7.29 -27.69
N ASP A 356 17.20 -7.43 -27.42
CA ASP A 356 17.85 -8.74 -27.26
C ASP A 356 17.37 -9.48 -26.00
N ILE A 357 17.11 -8.74 -24.92
CA ILE A 357 16.57 -9.31 -23.66
C ILE A 357 15.18 -9.90 -23.90
N VAL A 358 14.29 -9.17 -24.60
CA VAL A 358 12.96 -9.66 -24.96
C VAL A 358 13.04 -10.83 -25.93
N LEU A 359 13.95 -10.75 -26.91
CA LEU A 359 14.19 -11.82 -27.88
C LEU A 359 14.62 -13.13 -27.20
N LEU A 360 15.57 -13.07 -26.27
CA LEU A 360 16.01 -14.26 -25.53
C LEU A 360 14.85 -14.85 -24.72
N MET A 361 14.06 -14.03 -24.01
CA MET A 361 12.88 -14.52 -23.30
C MET A 361 11.91 -15.22 -24.26
N SER A 362 11.65 -14.64 -25.43
CA SER A 362 10.78 -15.22 -26.45
C SER A 362 11.28 -16.58 -26.95
N ARG A 363 12.59 -16.71 -27.21
CA ARG A 363 13.22 -17.98 -27.60
C ARG A 363 13.08 -19.05 -26.52
N LEU A 364 13.29 -18.69 -25.25
CA LEU A 364 13.16 -19.63 -24.13
C LEU A 364 11.71 -20.11 -23.94
N LEU A 365 10.73 -19.22 -24.07
CA LEU A 365 9.30 -19.56 -24.00
C LEU A 365 8.88 -20.48 -25.16
N LYS A 366 9.34 -20.21 -26.39
CA LYS A 366 9.09 -21.06 -27.55
C LYS A 366 9.69 -22.45 -27.40
N LYS A 367 10.90 -22.56 -26.85
CA LYS A 367 11.51 -23.87 -26.53
C LYS A 367 10.68 -24.62 -25.48
N CYS A 368 10.26 -23.92 -24.42
CA CYS A 368 9.40 -24.51 -23.40
C CYS A 368 8.10 -25.06 -24.00
N GLN A 369 7.47 -24.34 -24.93
CA GLN A 369 6.29 -24.81 -25.66
C GLN A 369 6.61 -26.05 -26.50
N SER A 370 7.69 -26.03 -27.31
CA SER A 370 8.03 -27.16 -28.19
C SER A 370 8.34 -28.45 -27.43
N GLU A 371 8.87 -28.32 -26.20
CA GLU A 371 9.22 -29.45 -25.34
C GLU A 371 8.13 -29.78 -24.31
N ASN A 372 7.04 -29.00 -24.28
CA ASN A 372 5.98 -29.09 -23.28
C ASN A 372 6.50 -29.07 -21.82
N VAL A 373 7.40 -28.14 -21.53
CA VAL A 373 8.02 -27.94 -20.21
C VAL A 373 7.87 -26.51 -19.72
N THR A 374 8.17 -26.26 -18.45
CA THR A 374 8.24 -24.89 -17.90
C THR A 374 9.69 -24.40 -17.79
N LEU A 375 9.89 -23.11 -17.50
CA LEU A 375 11.21 -22.50 -17.41
C LEU A 375 12.18 -23.22 -16.45
N ASN A 376 11.70 -23.90 -15.39
CA ASN A 376 12.56 -24.70 -14.51
C ASN A 376 13.19 -25.94 -15.18
N LYS A 377 12.82 -26.27 -16.41
CA LYS A 377 13.45 -27.37 -17.16
C LYS A 377 14.51 -26.89 -18.14
N ILE A 378 14.61 -25.59 -18.37
CA ILE A 378 15.61 -24.99 -19.25
C ILE A 378 16.99 -25.03 -18.59
N THR A 379 17.94 -25.74 -19.19
CA THR A 379 19.31 -25.88 -18.67
C THR A 379 20.15 -24.63 -18.96
N ASP A 380 21.25 -24.45 -18.24
CA ASP A 380 22.21 -23.37 -18.53
C ASP A 380 22.77 -23.49 -19.97
N LYS A 381 22.92 -24.72 -20.49
CA LYS A 381 23.35 -24.97 -21.88
C LYS A 381 22.31 -24.47 -22.89
N ASP A 382 21.02 -24.69 -22.61
CA ASP A 382 19.94 -24.19 -23.47
C ASP A 382 19.95 -22.67 -23.53
N VAL A 383 20.14 -22.00 -22.39
CA VAL A 383 20.26 -20.53 -22.33
C VAL A 383 21.39 -20.07 -23.22
N MET A 384 22.59 -20.65 -23.07
CA MET A 384 23.75 -20.28 -23.89
C MET A 384 23.52 -20.52 -25.39
N SER A 385 22.82 -21.60 -25.76
CA SER A 385 22.53 -21.90 -27.16
C SER A 385 21.55 -20.92 -27.83
N LEU A 386 20.67 -20.29 -27.04
CA LEU A 386 19.64 -19.37 -27.52
C LEU A 386 20.00 -17.90 -27.31
N CYS A 387 21.04 -17.62 -26.52
CA CYS A 387 21.47 -16.28 -26.10
C CYS A 387 22.04 -15.48 -27.30
N PRO A 388 21.55 -14.26 -27.57
CA PRO A 388 22.20 -13.34 -28.49
C PRO A 388 23.65 -13.03 -28.08
N GLU A 389 24.52 -12.80 -29.07
CA GLU A 389 25.96 -12.52 -28.83
C GLU A 389 26.17 -11.31 -27.91
N SER A 390 25.36 -10.27 -28.07
CA SER A 390 25.36 -9.06 -27.22
C SER A 390 25.16 -9.39 -25.74
N LEU A 391 24.25 -10.31 -25.42
CA LEU A 391 23.94 -10.72 -24.04
C LEU A 391 24.96 -11.70 -23.48
N MET A 392 25.53 -12.57 -24.33
CA MET A 392 26.67 -13.40 -23.94
C MET A 392 27.88 -12.54 -23.58
N ALA A 393 28.20 -11.54 -24.41
CA ALA A 393 29.26 -10.57 -24.16
C ALA A 393 28.99 -9.72 -22.92
N LEU A 394 27.72 -9.41 -22.63
CA LEU A 394 27.30 -8.71 -21.41
C LEU A 394 27.52 -9.54 -20.13
N GLY A 395 27.53 -10.87 -20.23
CA GLY A 395 27.85 -11.79 -19.14
C GLY A 395 26.80 -12.85 -18.81
N VAL A 396 25.74 -12.98 -19.61
CA VAL A 396 24.70 -14.01 -19.41
C VAL A 396 25.31 -15.39 -19.55
N LYS A 397 25.15 -16.21 -18.49
CA LYS A 397 25.69 -17.58 -18.41
C LYS A 397 24.66 -18.63 -18.04
N LYS A 398 23.58 -18.22 -17.38
CA LYS A 398 22.61 -19.11 -16.73
C LYS A 398 21.20 -18.58 -16.83
N LEU A 399 20.22 -19.45 -16.61
CA LEU A 399 18.81 -19.04 -16.59
C LEU A 399 18.54 -17.99 -15.51
N GLY A 400 19.02 -18.19 -14.29
CA GLY A 400 18.93 -17.22 -13.21
C GLY A 400 19.91 -17.54 -12.09
N ILE A 401 20.28 -16.55 -11.29
CA ILE A 401 21.19 -16.74 -10.15
C ILE A 401 20.56 -17.67 -9.11
N THR A 402 19.24 -17.54 -8.92
CA THR A 402 18.45 -18.30 -7.94
C THR A 402 17.48 -19.29 -8.59
N ALA A 403 17.63 -19.56 -9.89
CA ALA A 403 16.74 -20.45 -10.63
C ALA A 403 16.76 -21.89 -10.11
N LEU A 404 15.61 -22.57 -10.18
CA LEU A 404 15.46 -23.98 -9.80
C LEU A 404 15.62 -24.93 -11.00
N ASN A 405 16.45 -24.56 -11.98
CA ASN A 405 16.53 -25.30 -13.23
C ASN A 405 17.34 -26.60 -13.17
N VAL A 406 16.95 -27.56 -14.01
CA VAL A 406 17.62 -28.86 -14.16
C VAL A 406 19.07 -28.65 -14.62
N GLY A 407 20.02 -29.31 -13.95
CA GLY A 407 21.46 -29.19 -14.24
C GLY A 407 22.18 -28.07 -13.49
N SER A 408 21.49 -27.31 -12.64
CA SER A 408 22.14 -26.37 -11.74
C SER A 408 22.88 -27.13 -10.61
N PRO A 409 24.20 -26.91 -10.39
CA PRO A 409 25.00 -27.67 -9.41
C PRO A 409 24.64 -27.41 -7.94
N TYR A 410 23.66 -26.55 -7.66
CA TYR A 410 23.15 -26.31 -6.31
C TYR A 410 22.06 -27.34 -6.01
N GLY A 411 22.43 -28.33 -5.19
CA GLY A 411 21.71 -29.58 -4.90
C GLY A 411 20.27 -29.46 -4.36
N PRO A 412 19.82 -30.39 -3.48
CA PRO A 412 18.41 -30.45 -3.07
C PRO A 412 17.88 -29.11 -2.55
N VAL A 413 16.56 -28.98 -2.54
CA VAL A 413 15.76 -27.75 -2.35
C VAL A 413 16.18 -26.86 -1.15
N SER A 414 17.03 -27.34 -0.24
CA SER A 414 17.50 -26.69 1.00
C SER A 414 18.86 -25.99 0.95
N ALA A 415 19.70 -26.12 -0.09
CA ALA A 415 20.95 -25.36 -0.12
C ALA A 415 20.66 -23.86 -0.33
N ASN A 416 21.24 -22.97 0.49
CA ASN A 416 21.14 -21.51 0.36
C ASN A 416 21.63 -21.03 -1.03
N ARG A 417 20.74 -21.08 -2.04
CA ARG A 417 21.05 -20.80 -3.45
C ARG A 417 21.36 -19.33 -3.69
N LYS A 418 20.80 -18.46 -2.85
CA LYS A 418 21.10 -17.04 -2.89
C LYS A 418 22.56 -16.78 -2.53
N GLY A 419 23.12 -17.62 -1.65
CA GLY A 419 24.48 -17.50 -1.15
C GLY A 419 24.61 -16.30 -0.23
N SER A 420 25.84 -15.84 0.02
CA SER A 420 26.04 -14.59 0.75
C SER A 420 25.53 -13.39 -0.05
N ARG A 421 25.05 -12.37 0.68
CA ARG A 421 24.58 -11.10 0.12
C ARG A 421 25.55 -10.54 -0.92
N THR A 422 26.82 -10.41 -0.53
CA THR A 422 27.89 -9.89 -1.38
C THR A 422 28.06 -10.68 -2.67
N ASN A 423 28.04 -12.02 -2.60
CA ASN A 423 28.22 -12.87 -3.78
C ASN A 423 27.03 -12.79 -4.75
N TYR A 424 25.81 -12.66 -4.24
CA TYR A 424 24.62 -12.51 -5.08
C TYR A 424 24.68 -11.22 -5.90
N TYR A 425 24.92 -10.07 -5.26
CA TYR A 425 24.93 -8.78 -5.96
C TYR A 425 26.14 -8.62 -6.89
N LYS A 426 27.27 -9.26 -6.57
CA LYS A 426 28.39 -9.41 -7.51
C LYS A 426 27.98 -10.17 -8.78
N LYS A 427 27.24 -11.28 -8.65
CA LYS A 427 26.72 -12.06 -9.79
C LYS A 427 25.63 -11.29 -10.57
N LEU A 428 24.80 -10.50 -9.89
CA LEU A 428 23.77 -9.65 -10.49
C LEU A 428 24.40 -8.64 -11.46
N ARG A 429 25.40 -7.89 -11.01
CA ARG A 429 26.09 -6.87 -11.83
C ARG A 429 26.94 -7.48 -12.94
N ALA A 430 27.43 -8.70 -12.74
CA ALA A 430 28.12 -9.47 -13.77
C ALA A 430 27.15 -10.12 -14.79
N ASN A 431 25.85 -9.82 -14.72
CA ASN A 431 24.80 -10.31 -15.62
C ASN A 431 24.68 -11.83 -15.70
N VAL A 432 25.13 -12.56 -14.67
CA VAL A 432 25.27 -14.02 -14.75
C VAL A 432 23.93 -14.73 -15.00
N GLY A 433 22.85 -14.26 -14.36
CA GLY A 433 21.51 -14.82 -14.47
C GLY A 433 20.60 -13.99 -15.36
N PHE A 434 20.00 -14.64 -16.36
CA PHE A 434 19.11 -13.98 -17.32
C PHE A 434 17.79 -13.50 -16.70
N LEU A 435 17.17 -14.25 -15.79
CA LEU A 435 15.89 -13.86 -15.17
C LEU A 435 16.02 -12.58 -14.33
N GLU A 436 17.13 -12.41 -13.62
CA GLU A 436 17.45 -11.16 -12.94
C GLU A 436 17.64 -10.01 -13.94
N LEU A 437 18.38 -10.24 -15.04
CA LEU A 437 18.59 -9.25 -16.10
C LEU A 437 17.28 -8.81 -16.76
N PHE A 438 16.37 -9.75 -17.04
CA PHE A 438 15.02 -9.45 -17.53
C PHE A 438 14.23 -8.63 -16.51
N GLY A 439 14.34 -8.95 -15.21
CA GLY A 439 13.76 -8.16 -14.13
C GLY A 439 14.29 -6.73 -14.07
N VAL A 440 15.61 -6.54 -14.26
CA VAL A 440 16.25 -5.22 -14.37
C VAL A 440 15.69 -4.45 -15.55
N TYR A 441 15.54 -5.08 -16.72
CA TYR A 441 14.96 -4.44 -17.91
C TYR A 441 13.51 -4.00 -17.69
N VAL A 442 12.67 -4.85 -17.08
CA VAL A 442 11.31 -4.45 -16.70
C VAL A 442 11.36 -3.25 -15.73
N GLY A 443 12.33 -3.23 -14.80
CA GLY A 443 12.64 -2.08 -13.95
C GLY A 443 12.97 -0.81 -14.73
N CYS A 444 13.77 -0.90 -15.81
CA CYS A 444 14.04 0.23 -16.71
C CYS A 444 12.74 0.81 -17.29
N VAL A 445 11.86 -0.05 -17.83
CA VAL A 445 10.57 0.38 -18.38
C VAL A 445 9.71 1.05 -17.30
N GLN A 446 9.71 0.51 -16.08
CA GLN A 446 8.99 1.08 -14.94
C GLN A 446 9.50 2.46 -14.54
N ILE A 447 10.83 2.67 -14.49
CA ILE A 447 11.44 3.96 -14.17
C ILE A 447 11.00 5.02 -15.20
N VAL A 448 11.15 4.72 -16.49
CA VAL A 448 10.84 5.68 -17.57
C VAL A 448 9.34 5.95 -17.64
N THR A 449 8.49 4.91 -17.66
CA THR A 449 7.03 5.10 -17.67
C THR A 449 6.56 5.80 -16.40
N GLY A 450 7.12 5.44 -15.25
CA GLY A 450 6.76 6.01 -13.96
C GLY A 450 7.09 7.50 -13.85
N ALA A 451 8.25 7.90 -14.35
CA ALA A 451 8.74 9.28 -14.33
C ALA A 451 8.06 10.17 -15.38
N MET A 452 7.62 9.62 -16.52
CA MET A 452 7.10 10.40 -17.65
C MET A 452 5.57 10.43 -17.77
N THR A 453 4.84 9.52 -17.12
CA THR A 453 3.37 9.42 -17.29
C THR A 453 2.58 9.88 -16.07
N ALA A 454 3.25 10.17 -14.96
CA ALA A 454 2.63 10.61 -13.72
C ALA A 454 1.52 9.68 -13.19
N ARG A 455 1.59 8.36 -13.40
CA ARG A 455 0.56 7.41 -12.95
C ARG A 455 0.72 6.98 -11.49
N ARG A 456 -0.37 6.56 -10.84
CA ARG A 456 -0.31 5.90 -9.53
C ARG A 456 0.21 4.48 -9.69
N LEU A 457 0.83 3.94 -8.63
CA LEU A 457 1.27 2.54 -8.58
C LEU A 457 0.16 1.58 -9.00
N GLY A 458 -1.02 1.69 -8.40
CA GLY A 458 -2.17 0.84 -8.72
C GLY A 458 -2.79 1.06 -10.10
N GLU A 459 -2.38 2.09 -10.85
CA GLU A 459 -2.79 2.31 -12.25
C GLU A 459 -1.81 1.62 -13.19
N LEU A 460 -0.50 1.63 -12.87
CA LEU A 460 0.53 0.92 -13.63
C LEU A 460 0.51 -0.59 -13.37
N THR A 461 0.27 -1.04 -12.14
CA THR A 461 0.18 -2.48 -11.84
C THR A 461 -1.03 -3.15 -12.47
N ASP A 462 -2.08 -2.37 -12.76
CA ASP A 462 -3.32 -2.81 -13.40
C ASP A 462 -3.33 -2.47 -14.90
N LEU A 463 -2.22 -1.96 -15.46
CA LEU A 463 -2.11 -1.55 -16.86
C LEU A 463 -2.14 -2.81 -17.74
N PRO A 464 -3.09 -2.94 -18.69
CA PRO A 464 -3.18 -4.13 -19.54
C PRO A 464 -1.96 -4.23 -20.44
N ALA A 465 -1.47 -5.44 -20.73
CA ALA A 465 -0.42 -5.58 -21.74
C ALA A 465 -0.98 -5.20 -23.12
N LYS A 466 -2.11 -5.79 -23.52
CA LYS A 466 -2.76 -5.48 -24.79
C LYS A 466 -3.59 -4.19 -24.71
N GLY A 467 -3.33 -3.24 -25.60
CA GLY A 467 -4.14 -2.03 -25.75
C GLY A 467 -3.96 -1.01 -24.62
N SER A 468 -2.83 -1.07 -23.91
CA SER A 468 -2.38 0.03 -23.05
C SER A 468 -1.94 1.24 -23.87
N LEU A 469 -1.44 1.03 -25.09
CA LEU A 469 -1.22 2.09 -26.06
C LEU A 469 -2.38 2.14 -27.06
N ASP A 470 -2.76 3.35 -27.46
CA ASP A 470 -3.72 3.54 -28.53
C ASP A 470 -3.13 3.19 -29.91
N LYS A 471 -3.95 3.28 -30.96
CA LYS A 471 -3.51 2.94 -32.32
C LYS A 471 -2.36 3.83 -32.80
N SER A 472 -2.30 5.10 -32.38
CA SER A 472 -1.20 6.01 -32.73
C SER A 472 0.06 5.78 -31.89
N ARG A 473 -0.03 5.02 -30.79
CA ARG A 473 1.01 4.84 -29.76
C ARG A 473 1.45 6.15 -29.09
N GLN A 474 0.66 7.21 -29.22
CA GLN A 474 0.90 8.51 -28.58
C GLN A 474 0.13 8.65 -27.26
N TRP A 475 -0.77 7.71 -26.96
CA TRP A 475 -1.64 7.77 -25.80
C TRP A 475 -1.62 6.49 -24.97
N LEU A 476 -1.41 6.65 -23.67
CA LEU A 476 -1.53 5.59 -22.67
C LEU A 476 -2.97 5.51 -22.13
N LYS A 477 -3.62 4.36 -22.33
CA LYS A 477 -4.95 4.01 -21.83
C LYS A 477 -4.86 3.23 -20.51
N PHE A 478 -5.58 3.69 -19.49
CA PHE A 478 -5.58 3.05 -18.16
C PHE A 478 -6.89 3.28 -17.38
N TRP A 479 -7.08 2.51 -16.31
CA TRP A 479 -8.22 2.62 -15.41
C TRP A 479 -7.93 3.59 -14.25
N LEU A 480 -8.71 4.67 -14.13
CA LEU A 480 -8.47 5.70 -13.11
C LEU A 480 -8.80 5.19 -11.70
N ARG A 481 -7.79 5.08 -10.81
CA ARG A 481 -7.91 4.35 -9.52
C ARG A 481 -8.97 4.92 -8.57
N LYS A 482 -9.04 6.25 -8.43
CA LYS A 482 -9.94 6.95 -7.47
C LYS A 482 -11.31 7.32 -8.06
N SER A 483 -11.75 6.65 -9.14
CA SER A 483 -13.01 6.98 -9.83
C SER A 483 -14.19 6.06 -9.49
N SER A 484 -14.02 5.10 -8.58
CA SER A 484 -15.00 4.02 -8.34
C SER A 484 -16.01 4.27 -7.21
N ARG A 485 -15.98 5.45 -6.58
CA ARG A 485 -16.86 5.77 -5.44
C ARG A 485 -18.33 5.78 -5.89
N GLY A 486 -19.18 5.01 -5.22
CA GLY A 486 -20.61 4.89 -5.55
C GLY A 486 -20.92 4.16 -6.86
N MET A 487 -19.90 3.61 -7.53
CA MET A 487 -20.01 3.00 -8.86
C MET A 487 -19.84 1.47 -8.82
N MET A 488 -20.18 0.82 -7.71
CA MET A 488 -20.04 -0.65 -7.55
C MET A 488 -18.63 -1.16 -7.85
N GLY A 489 -17.59 -0.36 -7.56
CA GLY A 489 -16.20 -0.72 -7.83
C GLY A 489 -15.71 -0.49 -9.28
N ARG A 490 -16.60 -0.12 -10.22
CA ARG A 490 -16.22 0.17 -11.61
C ARG A 490 -15.41 1.47 -11.71
N ARG A 491 -14.34 1.44 -12.50
CA ARG A 491 -13.45 2.60 -12.74
C ARG A 491 -13.67 3.17 -14.14
N LYS A 492 -13.46 4.48 -14.28
CA LYS A 492 -13.43 5.15 -15.59
C LYS A 492 -12.14 4.80 -16.34
N SER A 493 -12.25 4.41 -17.60
CA SER A 493 -11.11 4.31 -18.53
C SER A 493 -10.82 5.68 -19.11
N ILE A 494 -9.55 6.10 -19.10
CA ILE A 494 -9.10 7.39 -19.66
C ILE A 494 -7.77 7.21 -20.41
N MET A 495 -7.36 8.23 -21.18
CA MET A 495 -6.13 8.25 -21.96
C MET A 495 -5.28 9.48 -21.63
N ARG A 496 -3.95 9.35 -21.62
CA ARG A 496 -3.01 10.47 -21.42
C ARG A 496 -1.85 10.38 -22.43
N PRO A 497 -1.27 11.51 -22.83
CA PRO A 497 -0.11 11.49 -23.71
C PRO A 497 1.05 10.72 -23.04
N ILE A 498 1.88 10.08 -23.85
CA ILE A 498 3.06 9.35 -23.42
C ILE A 498 4.22 9.66 -24.35
N GLU A 499 5.43 9.76 -23.79
CA GLU A 499 6.61 10.04 -24.58
C GLU A 499 7.00 8.88 -25.50
N PRO A 500 7.51 9.15 -26.72
CA PRO A 500 7.84 8.12 -27.70
C PRO A 500 8.75 7.01 -27.16
N VAL A 501 9.81 7.38 -26.41
CA VAL A 501 10.73 6.41 -25.79
C VAL A 501 10.02 5.51 -24.78
N ALA A 502 9.07 6.04 -24.00
CA ALA A 502 8.30 5.23 -23.07
C ALA A 502 7.33 4.29 -23.80
N ALA A 503 6.71 4.77 -24.88
CA ALA A 503 5.84 3.95 -25.73
C ALA A 503 6.62 2.83 -26.47
N GLU A 504 7.85 3.09 -26.89
CA GLU A 504 8.77 2.10 -27.46
C GLU A 504 9.12 1.00 -26.44
N MET A 505 9.55 1.40 -25.24
CA MET A 505 9.85 0.49 -24.14
C MET A 505 8.66 -0.37 -23.72
N ILE A 506 7.45 0.22 -23.68
CA ILE A 506 6.20 -0.52 -23.45
C ILE A 506 5.98 -1.54 -24.59
N GLY A 507 6.23 -1.17 -25.84
CA GLY A 507 6.12 -2.07 -26.99
C GLY A 507 6.97 -3.33 -26.88
N ASN A 508 8.17 -3.21 -26.32
CA ASN A 508 9.02 -4.38 -26.04
C ASN A 508 8.37 -5.34 -25.03
N LEU A 509 7.65 -4.81 -24.02
CA LEU A 509 6.89 -5.65 -23.10
C LEU A 509 5.62 -6.21 -23.76
N GLU A 510 4.94 -5.45 -24.62
CA GLU A 510 3.80 -5.95 -25.42
C GLU A 510 4.21 -7.18 -26.26
N ALA A 511 5.39 -7.14 -26.90
CA ALA A 511 5.92 -8.26 -27.68
C ALA A 511 6.23 -9.51 -26.82
N TYR A 512 6.74 -9.29 -25.61
CA TYR A 512 6.92 -10.36 -24.63
C TYR A 512 5.58 -11.00 -24.25
N HIS A 513 4.55 -10.20 -23.94
CA HIS A 513 3.22 -10.70 -23.59
C HIS A 513 2.53 -11.42 -24.76
N GLN A 514 2.71 -10.92 -25.98
CA GLN A 514 2.24 -11.60 -27.18
C GLN A 514 2.88 -12.99 -27.29
N THR A 515 4.18 -13.12 -27.00
CA THR A 515 4.83 -14.44 -26.96
C THR A 515 4.25 -15.34 -25.86
N LEU A 516 3.93 -14.81 -24.67
CA LEU A 516 3.32 -15.62 -23.61
C LEU A 516 1.98 -16.24 -24.04
N LEU A 517 1.15 -15.46 -24.75
CA LEU A 517 -0.14 -15.93 -25.28
C LEU A 517 0.06 -16.96 -26.39
N GLU A 518 0.95 -16.69 -27.35
CA GLU A 518 1.26 -17.61 -28.46
C GLU A 518 1.83 -18.95 -27.99
N THR A 519 2.60 -18.92 -26.90
CA THR A 519 3.23 -20.12 -26.34
C THR A 519 2.34 -20.90 -25.37
N GLY A 520 1.15 -20.38 -25.03
CA GLY A 520 0.23 -21.00 -24.06
C GLY A 520 0.71 -20.92 -22.61
N PHE A 521 1.63 -20.01 -22.29
CA PHE A 521 2.11 -19.78 -20.92
C PHE A 521 1.08 -19.07 -20.03
N THR A 522 0.11 -18.38 -20.65
CA THR A 522 -1.08 -17.82 -20.00
C THR A 522 -2.24 -17.85 -20.99
N ASP A 523 -3.44 -18.13 -20.48
CA ASP A 523 -4.68 -18.07 -21.26
C ASP A 523 -5.36 -16.69 -21.16
N GLU A 524 -4.91 -15.85 -20.22
CA GLU A 524 -5.45 -14.53 -19.95
C GLU A 524 -4.43 -13.42 -20.26
N ASP A 525 -4.93 -12.24 -20.63
CA ASP A 525 -4.14 -11.03 -20.79
C ASP A 525 -3.66 -10.53 -19.42
N LEU A 526 -2.36 -10.67 -19.18
CA LEU A 526 -1.74 -10.29 -17.91
C LEU A 526 -1.44 -8.77 -17.90
N PRO A 527 -1.32 -8.15 -16.71
CA PRO A 527 -0.85 -6.78 -16.64
C PRO A 527 0.55 -6.61 -17.25
N LEU A 528 0.82 -5.46 -17.89
CA LEU A 528 2.03 -5.18 -18.67
C LEU A 528 3.33 -5.50 -17.90
N PHE A 529 3.41 -5.13 -16.62
CA PHE A 529 4.61 -5.32 -15.80
C PHE A 529 4.70 -6.70 -15.13
N SER A 530 3.91 -7.67 -15.59
CA SER A 530 4.06 -9.06 -15.13
C SER A 530 5.38 -9.64 -15.62
N SER A 531 6.04 -10.43 -14.78
CA SER A 531 7.35 -11.00 -15.09
C SER A 531 7.54 -12.37 -14.44
N PRO A 532 8.46 -13.21 -14.94
CA PRO A 532 8.72 -14.51 -14.34
C PRO A 532 9.18 -14.43 -12.88
N THR A 533 9.03 -15.53 -12.15
CA THR A 533 9.71 -15.70 -10.86
C THR A 533 11.20 -15.91 -11.07
N LEU A 534 12.05 -15.31 -10.22
CA LEU A 534 13.52 -15.51 -10.28
C LEU A 534 13.92 -16.98 -10.03
N THR A 535 13.07 -17.73 -9.31
CA THR A 535 13.21 -19.16 -9.09
C THR A 535 12.90 -20.03 -10.31
N ALA A 536 12.46 -19.42 -11.43
CA ALA A 536 12.07 -20.13 -12.65
C ALA A 536 10.95 -21.17 -12.46
N LYS A 537 10.09 -21.08 -11.42
CA LYS A 537 9.05 -22.07 -11.08
C LYS A 537 7.92 -22.22 -12.12
N GLY A 538 8.11 -21.70 -13.33
CA GLY A 538 7.14 -21.79 -14.42
C GLY A 538 5.96 -20.83 -14.32
N THR A 539 5.89 -20.00 -13.29
CA THR A 539 4.78 -19.05 -13.08
C THR A 539 5.17 -17.62 -13.45
N ILE A 540 4.30 -16.95 -14.21
CA ILE A 540 4.36 -15.51 -14.39
C ILE A 540 3.66 -14.84 -13.20
N SER A 541 4.34 -13.89 -12.58
CA SER A 541 3.83 -13.19 -11.41
C SER A 541 3.47 -11.75 -11.76
N SER A 542 2.40 -11.24 -11.14
CA SER A 542 1.90 -9.89 -11.34
C SER A 542 1.60 -9.18 -10.01
N GLY A 543 1.35 -7.88 -10.07
CA GLY A 543 0.98 -7.07 -8.91
C GLY A 543 2.13 -6.33 -8.23
N VAL A 544 1.84 -5.72 -7.09
CA VAL A 544 2.72 -4.74 -6.42
C VAL A 544 4.06 -5.35 -5.99
N SER A 545 4.08 -6.58 -5.48
CA SER A 545 5.32 -7.22 -5.01
C SER A 545 6.33 -7.41 -6.14
N VAL A 546 5.87 -7.88 -7.30
CA VAL A 546 6.68 -8.08 -8.50
C VAL A 546 7.13 -6.75 -9.07
N TYR A 547 6.22 -5.77 -9.10
CA TYR A 547 6.51 -4.42 -9.55
C TYR A 547 7.66 -3.80 -8.73
N LEU A 548 7.57 -3.87 -7.40
CA LEU A 548 8.61 -3.35 -6.50
C LEU A 548 9.92 -4.14 -6.60
N ARG A 549 9.84 -5.48 -6.70
CA ARG A 549 11.03 -6.32 -6.91
C ARG A 549 11.85 -5.89 -8.12
N ASN A 550 11.20 -5.59 -9.24
CA ASN A 550 11.90 -5.20 -10.47
C ASN A 550 12.52 -3.80 -10.35
N LEU A 551 11.86 -2.87 -9.64
CA LEU A 551 12.48 -1.59 -9.26
C LEU A 551 13.68 -1.77 -8.32
N ASP A 552 13.60 -2.70 -7.37
CA ASP A 552 14.70 -3.01 -6.45
C ASP A 552 15.90 -3.60 -7.22
N LEU A 553 15.65 -4.56 -8.12
CA LEU A 553 16.67 -5.12 -9.02
C LEU A 553 17.33 -4.02 -9.87
N PHE A 554 16.55 -3.10 -10.44
CA PHE A 554 17.09 -1.95 -11.17
C PHE A 554 18.04 -1.12 -10.30
N CYS A 555 17.61 -0.76 -9.08
CA CYS A 555 18.39 0.08 -8.18
C CYS A 555 19.69 -0.61 -7.72
N ASP A 556 19.60 -1.91 -7.42
CA ASP A 556 20.76 -2.73 -7.04
C ASP A 556 21.74 -2.91 -8.21
N TYR A 557 21.22 -3.13 -9.43
CA TYR A 557 22.02 -3.34 -10.64
C TYR A 557 22.77 -2.07 -11.06
N PHE A 558 22.07 -0.94 -11.16
CA PHE A 558 22.66 0.35 -11.59
C PHE A 558 23.32 1.15 -10.48
N GLU A 559 23.29 0.61 -9.26
CA GLU A 559 23.85 1.20 -8.07
C GLU A 559 23.36 2.65 -7.86
N THR A 560 22.06 2.83 -7.65
CA THR A 560 21.51 4.16 -7.31
C THR A 560 22.19 4.73 -6.08
N ALA A 561 22.26 6.06 -5.97
CA ALA A 561 23.06 6.72 -4.95
C ALA A 561 22.80 6.21 -3.51
N LEU A 562 23.84 6.25 -2.69
CA LEU A 562 23.76 6.00 -1.26
C LEU A 562 23.70 7.33 -0.50
N CYS A 563 23.00 7.32 0.64
CA CYS A 563 22.99 8.39 1.61
C CYS A 563 22.98 7.73 3.00
N ASP A 564 23.96 8.06 3.84
CA ASP A 564 24.15 7.48 5.18
C ASP A 564 24.15 5.94 5.20
N GLY A 565 24.82 5.32 4.22
CA GLY A 565 24.90 3.86 4.08
C GLY A 565 23.62 3.18 3.55
N LYS A 566 22.57 3.95 3.23
CA LYS A 566 21.29 3.44 2.70
C LYS A 566 21.11 3.81 1.24
N ARG A 567 20.46 2.95 0.45
CA ARG A 567 20.28 3.14 -1.01
C ARG A 567 18.94 3.78 -1.34
N TYR A 568 18.94 4.70 -2.31
CA TYR A 568 17.71 5.20 -2.91
C TYR A 568 17.03 4.15 -3.80
N TYR A 569 16.18 3.32 -3.19
CA TYR A 569 15.26 2.46 -3.93
C TYR A 569 14.04 3.25 -4.38
N LEU A 570 14.05 3.68 -5.64
CA LEU A 570 12.98 4.51 -6.19
C LEU A 570 11.62 3.81 -6.13
N ARG A 571 10.58 4.58 -5.80
CA ARG A 571 9.19 4.12 -5.72
C ARG A 571 8.29 4.90 -6.67
N GLN A 572 7.24 4.26 -7.16
CA GLN A 572 6.35 4.86 -8.16
C GLN A 572 5.74 6.20 -7.72
N HIS A 573 5.45 6.39 -6.43
CA HIS A 573 4.96 7.69 -5.98
C HIS A 573 6.05 8.78 -6.02
N GLN A 574 7.33 8.45 -5.86
CA GLN A 574 8.45 9.40 -6.00
C GLN A 574 8.59 9.79 -7.47
N LEU A 575 8.47 8.83 -8.39
CA LEU A 575 8.48 9.10 -9.83
C LEU A 575 7.30 9.98 -10.26
N ARG A 576 6.10 9.70 -9.74
CA ARG A 576 4.92 10.56 -9.95
C ARG A 576 5.11 11.97 -9.40
N ARG A 577 5.80 12.12 -8.25
CA ARG A 577 6.15 13.43 -7.65
C ARG A 577 7.16 14.17 -8.50
N PHE A 578 8.20 13.47 -8.91
CA PHE A 578 9.19 13.99 -9.84
C PHE A 578 8.56 14.53 -11.12
N PHE A 579 7.60 13.81 -11.73
CA PHE A 579 6.88 14.33 -12.91
C PHE A 579 6.19 15.67 -12.62
N ALA A 580 5.49 15.78 -11.49
CA ALA A 580 4.80 17.02 -11.16
C ALA A 580 5.77 18.17 -10.94
N MET A 581 6.89 17.91 -10.27
CA MET A 581 7.98 18.88 -10.14
C MET A 581 8.52 19.31 -11.50
N LEU A 582 8.85 18.35 -12.37
CA LEU A 582 9.33 18.60 -13.72
C LEU A 582 8.33 19.44 -14.52
N PHE A 583 7.02 19.14 -14.40
CA PHE A 583 5.97 19.93 -15.06
C PHE A 583 6.03 21.40 -14.64
N PHE A 584 6.12 21.71 -13.34
CA PHE A 584 6.20 23.10 -12.88
C PHE A 584 7.52 23.79 -13.25
N HIS A 585 8.63 23.06 -13.28
CA HIS A 585 9.90 23.62 -13.73
C HIS A 585 9.92 23.93 -15.23
N CYS A 586 9.28 23.09 -16.05
CA CYS A 586 9.31 23.22 -17.52
C CYS A 586 8.15 24.04 -18.09
N ALA A 587 6.99 24.03 -17.43
CA ALA A 587 5.80 24.74 -17.85
C ALA A 587 5.64 25.99 -16.96
N GLN A 588 6.46 27.02 -17.21
CA GLN A 588 6.31 28.34 -16.59
C GLN A 588 4.92 28.96 -16.88
N ASP A 589 4.26 28.56 -17.97
CA ASP A 589 2.89 28.95 -18.36
C ASP A 589 1.83 27.84 -18.16
N GLY A 590 2.15 26.78 -17.42
CA GLY A 590 1.29 25.59 -17.31
C GLY A 590 0.06 25.80 -16.42
N ASP A 591 -1.14 25.89 -17.00
CA ASP A 591 -2.40 25.95 -16.24
C ASP A 591 -2.57 24.73 -15.29
N GLU A 592 -2.94 25.00 -14.03
CA GLU A 592 -3.29 24.02 -13.00
C GLU A 592 -4.29 22.96 -13.51
N SER A 593 -5.18 23.37 -14.41
CA SER A 593 -6.14 22.47 -15.06
C SER A 593 -5.46 21.36 -15.87
N THR A 594 -4.31 21.66 -16.50
CA THR A 594 -3.52 20.75 -17.33
C THR A 594 -2.85 19.69 -16.47
N ILE A 595 -2.15 20.08 -15.40
CA ILE A 595 -1.51 19.11 -14.50
C ILE A 595 -2.56 18.28 -13.75
N ARG A 596 -3.70 18.88 -13.36
CA ARG A 596 -4.83 18.16 -12.76
C ARG A 596 -5.38 17.10 -13.70
N TRP A 597 -5.61 17.48 -14.96
CA TRP A 597 -6.04 16.58 -16.01
C TRP A 597 -5.01 15.48 -16.18
N MET A 598 -3.73 15.82 -16.36
CA MET A 598 -2.65 14.84 -16.53
C MET A 598 -2.65 13.85 -15.38
N LEU A 599 -2.50 14.29 -14.14
CA LEU A 599 -2.47 13.44 -12.93
C LEU A 599 -3.74 12.62 -12.67
N GLY A 600 -4.88 12.94 -13.31
CA GLY A 600 -6.15 12.28 -13.04
C GLY A 600 -6.63 12.53 -11.60
N HIS A 601 -6.45 13.75 -11.11
CA HIS A 601 -6.97 14.17 -9.81
C HIS A 601 -8.44 14.57 -9.95
N VAL A 602 -9.31 13.79 -9.31
CA VAL A 602 -10.75 14.15 -9.22
C VAL A 602 -10.93 15.34 -8.29
N ASP A 603 -10.06 15.49 -7.30
CA ASP A 603 -10.13 16.47 -6.21
C ASP A 603 -8.93 17.45 -6.27
N LEU A 604 -9.25 18.75 -6.22
CA LEU A 604 -8.29 19.87 -6.26
C LEU A 604 -7.48 19.98 -4.96
N GLU A 605 -8.08 19.63 -3.81
CA GLU A 605 -7.41 19.68 -2.49
C GLU A 605 -6.21 18.74 -2.45
N HIS A 606 -6.38 17.56 -3.02
CA HIS A 606 -5.30 16.58 -3.20
C HIS A 606 -4.20 17.02 -4.17
N LEU A 607 -4.47 17.95 -5.09
CA LEU A 607 -3.46 18.53 -5.99
C LEU A 607 -2.70 19.63 -5.26
N TRP A 608 -3.40 20.53 -4.58
CA TRP A 608 -2.80 21.65 -3.86
C TRP A 608 -1.91 21.24 -2.68
N HIS A 609 -2.35 20.30 -1.84
CA HIS A 609 -1.46 19.74 -0.80
C HIS A 609 -0.22 19.06 -1.40
N TYR A 610 -0.40 18.43 -2.56
CA TYR A 610 0.69 17.75 -3.26
C TYR A 610 1.68 18.71 -3.93
N ILE A 611 1.24 19.90 -4.32
CA ILE A 611 2.08 20.98 -4.88
C ILE A 611 2.80 21.70 -3.73
N ASN A 612 2.08 22.13 -2.70
CA ASN A 612 2.62 22.90 -1.57
C ASN A 612 3.65 22.14 -0.73
N GLU A 613 3.55 20.80 -0.62
CA GLU A 613 4.53 20.01 0.15
C GLU A 613 5.88 19.83 -0.56
N ASN A 614 5.97 20.09 -1.88
CA ASN A 614 7.03 19.54 -2.73
C ASN A 614 7.77 20.53 -3.60
N ILE A 615 7.22 21.73 -3.81
CA ILE A 615 7.79 22.75 -4.67
C ILE A 615 8.52 23.78 -3.82
N ASP A 616 9.72 24.17 -4.24
CA ASP A 616 10.46 25.29 -3.62
C ASP A 616 9.57 26.52 -3.55
N GLY A 617 9.64 27.25 -2.43
CA GLY A 617 8.80 28.43 -2.19
C GLY A 617 8.83 29.46 -3.31
N THR A 618 9.95 29.54 -4.05
CA THR A 618 10.15 30.43 -5.21
C THR A 618 9.31 30.04 -6.43
N ILE A 619 9.26 28.75 -6.80
CA ILE A 619 8.44 28.28 -7.92
C ILE A 619 6.96 28.32 -7.55
N LEU A 620 6.65 28.05 -6.28
CA LEU A 620 5.31 28.21 -5.73
C LEU A 620 4.88 29.68 -5.76
N ALA A 621 5.81 30.62 -5.52
CA ALA A 621 5.55 32.05 -5.58
C ALA A 621 5.23 32.51 -7.01
N GLY A 622 5.99 32.06 -8.01
CA GLY A 622 5.70 32.33 -9.42
C GLY A 622 4.31 31.83 -9.83
N ALA A 623 3.98 30.56 -9.53
CA ALA A 623 2.66 30.00 -9.83
C ALA A 623 1.49 30.72 -9.11
N LYS A 624 1.69 31.13 -7.85
CA LYS A 624 0.71 31.93 -7.09
C LYS A 624 0.54 33.30 -7.72
N ALA A 625 1.63 33.94 -8.14
CA ALA A 625 1.63 35.27 -8.72
C ALA A 625 0.95 35.31 -10.08
N GLN A 626 1.24 34.34 -10.94
CA GLN A 626 0.59 34.15 -12.23
C GLN A 626 -0.92 34.00 -12.07
N HIS A 627 -1.34 33.14 -11.15
CA HIS A 627 -2.76 32.90 -10.90
C HIS A 627 -3.49 34.17 -10.41
N LEU A 628 -2.88 34.91 -9.47
CA LEU A 628 -3.43 36.17 -8.95
C LEU A 628 -3.51 37.23 -10.05
N ALA A 629 -2.45 37.41 -10.85
CA ALA A 629 -2.42 38.33 -11.98
C ALA A 629 -3.53 38.00 -12.99
N GLN A 630 -3.71 36.72 -13.33
CA GLN A 630 -4.76 36.27 -14.24
C GLN A 630 -6.16 36.50 -13.68
N GLN A 631 -6.40 36.29 -12.37
CA GLN A 631 -7.68 36.57 -11.74
C GLN A 631 -8.02 38.06 -11.73
N ILE A 632 -7.05 38.92 -11.39
CA ILE A 632 -7.20 40.37 -11.44
C ILE A 632 -7.54 40.82 -12.86
N TYR A 633 -6.84 40.28 -13.86
CA TYR A 633 -7.07 40.58 -15.27
C TYR A 633 -8.46 40.12 -15.77
N THR A 634 -8.93 38.95 -15.33
CA THR A 634 -10.17 38.35 -15.85
C THR A 634 -11.43 38.80 -15.10
N LYS A 635 -11.33 39.08 -13.80
CA LYS A 635 -12.49 39.37 -12.92
C LYS A 635 -12.54 40.81 -12.40
N GLY A 636 -11.52 41.62 -12.67
CA GLY A 636 -11.42 42.99 -12.20
C GLY A 636 -10.82 43.14 -10.80
N GLU A 637 -10.38 44.35 -10.48
CA GLU A 637 -9.63 44.70 -9.27
C GLU A 637 -10.50 44.77 -8.00
N GLU A 638 -11.82 44.87 -8.13
CA GLU A 638 -12.76 45.07 -7.00
C GLU A 638 -12.70 43.96 -5.93
N GLY A 639 -12.23 42.76 -6.30
CA GLY A 639 -12.05 41.64 -5.37
C GLY A 639 -10.66 41.53 -4.73
N TYR A 640 -9.72 42.42 -5.08
CA TYR A 640 -8.30 42.34 -4.71
C TYR A 640 -7.75 43.68 -4.20
N THR A 641 -8.61 44.56 -3.68
CA THR A 641 -8.25 45.93 -3.25
C THR A 641 -7.06 45.96 -2.31
N ASP A 642 -7.01 45.08 -1.31
CA ASP A 642 -5.91 45.05 -0.33
C ASP A 642 -4.55 44.69 -0.96
N LEU A 643 -4.57 43.83 -1.98
CA LEU A 643 -3.37 43.45 -2.74
C LEU A 643 -2.95 44.59 -3.67
N MET A 644 -3.91 45.26 -4.31
CA MET A 644 -3.65 46.42 -5.17
C MET A 644 -3.10 47.60 -4.36
N ASP A 645 -3.63 47.83 -3.17
CA ASP A 645 -3.12 48.83 -2.22
C ASP A 645 -1.69 48.50 -1.81
N LEU A 646 -1.39 47.24 -1.46
CA LEU A 646 -0.03 46.84 -1.11
C LEU A 646 0.95 47.02 -2.29
N ILE A 647 0.52 46.69 -3.52
CA ILE A 647 1.32 46.93 -4.74
C ILE A 647 1.56 48.43 -4.95
N ASN A 648 0.54 49.26 -4.71
CA ASN A 648 0.64 50.72 -4.80
C ASN A 648 1.59 51.30 -3.75
N GLU A 649 1.48 50.83 -2.50
CA GLU A 649 2.35 51.24 -1.39
C GLU A 649 3.81 50.82 -1.62
N THR A 650 4.04 49.62 -2.15
CA THR A 650 5.39 49.06 -2.32
C THR A 650 6.10 49.59 -3.56
N TYR A 651 5.38 49.81 -4.67
CA TYR A 651 5.98 50.15 -5.98
C TYR A 651 5.57 51.52 -6.54
N GLY A 652 4.66 52.25 -5.88
CA GLY A 652 4.32 53.64 -6.20
C GLY A 652 3.52 53.85 -7.50
N THR A 653 2.79 52.85 -8.00
CA THR A 653 2.15 52.93 -9.33
C THR A 653 0.64 52.70 -9.33
N GLN A 654 -0.18 53.76 -9.33
CA GLN A 654 -1.65 53.62 -9.42
C GLN A 654 -2.21 53.32 -10.83
N ASN A 655 -1.42 53.47 -11.90
CA ASN A 655 -1.97 53.56 -13.28
C ASN A 655 -1.45 52.53 -14.30
N TYR A 656 -0.73 51.48 -13.89
CA TYR A 656 -0.07 50.55 -14.83
C TYR A 656 -0.64 49.12 -14.88
N VAL A 657 -1.87 48.91 -14.40
CA VAL A 657 -2.49 47.57 -14.34
C VAL A 657 -3.12 47.14 -15.67
N LYS A 658 -3.27 48.05 -16.65
CA LYS A 658 -3.98 47.76 -17.91
C LYS A 658 -3.13 47.30 -19.09
N GLY A 659 -1.80 47.18 -18.96
CA GLY A 659 -0.94 47.00 -20.15
C GLY A 659 0.06 45.84 -20.13
N ASP A 660 0.39 45.28 -18.97
CA ASP A 660 1.56 44.38 -18.88
C ASP A 660 1.35 43.32 -17.78
N ALA A 661 0.67 42.24 -18.14
CA ALA A 661 0.37 41.12 -17.24
C ALA A 661 1.65 40.49 -16.66
N ALA A 662 2.74 40.49 -17.41
CA ALA A 662 4.03 39.96 -16.98
C ALA A 662 4.65 40.80 -15.84
N LYS A 663 4.52 42.13 -15.88
CA LYS A 663 4.98 43.00 -14.77
C LYS A 663 4.11 42.90 -13.52
N LEU A 664 2.80 42.68 -13.68
CA LEU A 664 1.92 42.44 -12.55
C LEU A 664 2.28 41.13 -11.86
N GLU A 665 2.51 40.08 -12.65
CA GLU A 665 2.99 38.78 -12.18
C GLU A 665 4.32 38.88 -11.44
N GLU A 666 5.34 39.51 -12.03
CA GLU A 666 6.66 39.71 -11.41
C GLU A 666 6.58 40.41 -10.04
N ARG A 667 5.74 41.45 -9.93
CA ARG A 667 5.56 42.21 -8.68
C ARG A 667 4.83 41.41 -7.61
N ILE A 668 3.80 40.65 -7.99
CA ILE A 668 3.11 39.76 -7.07
C ILE A 668 4.06 38.65 -6.62
N GLU A 669 4.89 38.12 -7.51
CA GLU A 669 5.89 37.10 -7.19
C GLU A 669 6.90 37.61 -6.14
N GLN A 670 7.40 38.84 -6.29
CA GLN A 670 8.26 39.48 -5.30
C GLN A 670 7.57 39.64 -3.94
N LEU A 671 6.29 40.03 -3.91
CA LEU A 671 5.52 40.16 -2.67
C LEU A 671 5.26 38.81 -1.99
N VAL A 672 5.06 37.73 -2.78
CA VAL A 672 4.91 36.37 -2.26
C VAL A 672 6.24 35.85 -1.72
N ASN A 673 7.35 36.07 -2.43
CA ASN A 673 8.70 35.71 -1.99
C ASN A 673 9.09 36.43 -0.68
N ASN A 674 8.65 37.67 -0.50
CA ASN A 674 8.87 38.46 0.71
C ASN A 674 7.90 38.10 1.86
N GLY A 675 6.97 37.15 1.65
CA GLY A 675 6.00 36.71 2.66
C GLY A 675 4.91 37.73 3.00
N LEU A 676 4.79 38.80 2.20
CA LEU A 676 3.79 39.87 2.36
C LEU A 676 2.45 39.50 1.72
N VAL A 677 2.46 38.59 0.76
CA VAL A 677 1.26 38.06 0.10
C VAL A 677 1.30 36.54 0.17
N ASP A 678 0.18 35.93 0.56
CA ASP A 678 -0.01 34.50 0.43
C ASP A 678 -1.34 34.21 -0.28
N ALA A 679 -1.37 33.19 -1.12
CA ALA A 679 -2.57 32.75 -1.81
C ALA A 679 -2.77 31.27 -1.49
N VAL A 680 -3.83 30.99 -0.72
CA VAL A 680 -4.14 29.63 -0.27
C VAL A 680 -5.56 29.27 -0.71
N PRO A 681 -5.76 28.08 -1.30
CA PRO A 681 -7.09 27.61 -1.62
C PRO A 681 -7.87 27.22 -0.36
N GLU A 682 -9.09 27.73 -0.27
CA GLU A 682 -10.12 27.29 0.66
C GLU A 682 -11.15 26.43 -0.09
N PHE A 683 -11.42 25.25 0.46
CA PHE A 683 -12.31 24.24 -0.13
C PHE A 683 -13.67 24.28 0.56
N ILE A 684 -14.70 24.77 -0.15
CA ILE A 684 -16.05 24.92 0.39
C ILE A 684 -16.96 23.81 -0.15
N LEU A 685 -17.49 22.97 0.72
CA LEU A 685 -18.45 21.92 0.36
C LEU A 685 -19.82 22.54 0.01
N GLN A 686 -20.33 22.27 -1.20
CA GLN A 686 -21.66 22.69 -1.65
C GLN A 686 -22.47 21.51 -2.22
N PRO A 687 -23.82 21.63 -2.33
CA PRO A 687 -24.68 20.63 -2.96
C PRO A 687 -24.43 20.58 -4.48
N GLY A 688 -23.35 19.93 -4.90
CA GLY A 688 -22.88 19.88 -6.29
C GLY A 688 -21.38 19.57 -6.43
N GLY A 689 -20.61 19.70 -5.34
CA GLY A 689 -19.19 19.44 -5.30
C GLY A 689 -18.45 20.40 -4.36
N THR A 690 -17.14 20.26 -4.28
CA THR A 690 -16.27 21.21 -3.57
C THR A 690 -16.00 22.39 -4.48
N LYS A 691 -16.38 23.60 -4.06
CA LYS A 691 -16.03 24.86 -4.72
C LYS A 691 -14.68 25.33 -4.17
N LEU A 692 -13.74 25.63 -5.06
CA LEU A 692 -12.46 26.25 -4.72
C LEU A 692 -12.66 27.76 -4.60
N ARG A 693 -12.28 28.34 -3.47
CA ARG A 693 -12.12 29.79 -3.31
C ARG A 693 -10.66 30.05 -2.96
N ILE A 694 -9.95 30.82 -3.76
CA ILE A 694 -8.58 31.22 -3.39
C ILE A 694 -8.69 32.42 -2.47
N VAL A 695 -8.07 32.29 -1.30
CA VAL A 695 -8.01 33.34 -0.29
C VAL A 695 -6.64 33.97 -0.39
N THR A 696 -6.61 35.24 -0.76
CA THR A 696 -5.40 36.06 -0.72
C THR A 696 -5.29 36.67 0.66
N THR A 697 -4.20 36.38 1.35
CA THR A 697 -3.86 37.02 2.62
C THR A 697 -2.78 38.05 2.34
N VAL A 698 -3.06 39.30 2.67
CA VAL A 698 -2.10 40.40 2.58
C VAL A 698 -1.63 40.71 4.00
N ARG A 699 -0.33 40.64 4.23
CA ARG A 699 0.31 40.99 5.50
C ARG A 699 0.98 42.35 5.33
N ARG A 700 0.42 43.38 5.95
CA ARG A 700 1.08 44.68 6.07
C ARG A 700 2.02 44.62 7.26
N ASN A 701 3.28 44.99 7.08
CA ASN A 701 4.15 45.27 8.22
C ASN A 701 3.57 46.50 8.91
N ILE A 702 2.84 46.29 10.01
CA ILE A 702 2.50 47.38 10.91
C ILE A 702 3.83 47.77 11.53
N HIS A 703 4.46 48.82 11.01
CA HIS A 703 5.36 49.60 11.85
C HIS A 703 4.50 50.07 13.02
N GLU A 704 4.76 49.52 14.20
CA GLU A 704 4.47 50.20 15.45
C GLU A 704 5.10 51.60 15.34
N GLN A 705 4.27 52.57 15.01
CA GLN A 705 4.51 53.97 15.33
C GLN A 705 3.69 54.23 16.58
N ASP A 706 4.40 54.61 17.63
CA ASP A 706 3.91 55.06 18.94
C ASP A 706 2.74 56.06 18.85
#